data_AF-A0A949QX92-F1
#
_entry.id   AF-A0A949QX92-F1
#
_cell.length_a   1.000
_cell.length_b   1.000
_cell.length_c   1.000
_cell.angle_alpha   90.00
_cell.angle_beta   90.00
_cell.angle_gamma   90.00
#
_symmetry.space_group_name_H-M   'P 1'
#
loop_
_entity.id
_entity.type
_entity.pdbx_description
1 polymer ?
#
loop_
_entity_poly.entity_id
_entity_poly.type
_entity_poly.pdbx_seq_one_letter_code
_entity_poly.pdbx_strand_id
1 'polypeptide(L)'
;MDLIPLWTLAPAIAAIALAFVLMFMAKRGRWADSDSDSESRSPADSAPAAPEPESSSPKPDPSPEAAPPTPAAETSPSKSSPAASPTAKTIEPADSSKEAAVLPSVAPHKVFTFHRSLSPPNENNEAAKQIRKFISERRWEVTLGAVAIFIIWFAWLSSPAQIKGAAPGLPDQPGRPFYFIHWQRNHLVLFFEQTASAVNVVGGLAALGLTILAAVKKSPRKIQAGLLWGLLSLAGAAQWALAVEDQRVLGEWLYLIAGAGFFAWGLLNRENAQKDISEPRPLPRHVEIALVAGMIAFAAFARFYQLDSFPYGIEGDEAKWTAEVVWLGLRGEPDISALYHRDALPVSFYMQTLFHRIMGPSLYAARFEVALFSVIAALVLYMYLRQVAAMPLALLASWLAAASVFDISASRLANVESHVKLWPILTFAALAFAIKIRHWAPFAVAGIALALGLLTYDTVWPLGLAALVIVIAEFLHQKETPADALRNAGAFFAPALLSLPLLIPYIAGRMSYYDLGAKGWESGAFTLWFHFREVIASWYVHTYDDFLYNRSGPLLNAFLLPWLTFGIAASIAAWKRRLSFWTLCWFLLFVFPAPIATHSPFGRLYYPALPAAYILSGIGLYVFGRETLRAVGNAYKPILLAAGMAVFAWLPMFNLYIYFNEVIDFDNRQMRRELAEFAGDAADPDNFIVLAVVPEGDEALNNEYQMIELFMLEKLPAESLKEAYRAVALEKVLPEIHSLSPRMNRTVLLDTATPDERIKRDALADGLRRCYPKAEWSEGRFFTRVDIDAESLANPDCVSASISLEQQSSGAFAWSLSQGKADNVSLQCDRLLRERNWMEAETLPIAAGWQIETSFASGWNGGGFIMDNYGSAPIAVSGDNAEPGALYFWARYYKRVVDHSPLEFSINGETRIFANTDINGLDQWRWERVGPFAVPAGEFNASINRDFNDDAPEFMAIFIDSIVLTQDPDFEPTDEPYEPLAAISQSFADGRSKGVIANRFEPGTYRCHVEASSRKHPLVDAFGASPVKSVVIELTIAP
;
A
#
# COMPACT_ATOMS: atom_id res chain seq x y z
N MET A 1 -3.81 -37.72 13.12
CA MET A 1 -5.12 -37.54 12.44
C MET A 1 -6.05 -36.94 13.47
N ASP A 2 -5.99 -35.63 13.62
CA ASP A 2 -6.97 -34.92 14.43
C ASP A 2 -8.35 -35.12 13.79
N LEU A 3 -9.34 -35.42 14.62
CA LEU A 3 -10.70 -35.72 14.16
C LEU A 3 -11.18 -34.55 13.31
N ILE A 4 -11.57 -34.84 12.06
CA ILE A 4 -12.26 -33.87 11.19
C ILE A 4 -13.36 -33.24 12.03
N PRO A 5 -13.36 -31.90 12.22
CA PRO A 5 -14.28 -31.28 13.13
C PRO A 5 -15.71 -31.62 12.73
N LEU A 6 -16.50 -32.16 13.67
CA LEU A 6 -17.87 -32.63 13.45
C LEU A 6 -18.77 -31.59 12.75
N TRP A 7 -18.44 -30.31 12.87
CA TRP A 7 -19.16 -29.21 12.24
C TRP A 7 -18.99 -29.14 10.71
N THR A 8 -17.90 -29.65 10.13
CA THR A 8 -17.71 -29.73 8.67
C THR A 8 -18.63 -30.78 8.03
N LEU A 9 -19.03 -31.80 8.80
CA LEU A 9 -19.85 -32.91 8.32
C LEU A 9 -21.34 -32.54 8.21
N ALA A 10 -21.86 -31.62 9.02
CA ALA A 10 -23.29 -31.31 9.02
C ALA A 10 -23.82 -30.75 7.68
N PRO A 11 -23.16 -29.76 7.03
CA PRO A 11 -23.55 -29.30 5.69
C PRO A 11 -23.40 -30.38 4.63
N ALA A 12 -22.33 -31.18 4.69
CA ALA A 12 -22.08 -32.27 3.76
C ALA A 12 -23.17 -33.36 3.85
N ILE A 13 -23.52 -33.78 5.07
CA ILE A 13 -24.60 -34.75 5.33
C ILE A 13 -25.94 -34.19 4.82
N ALA A 14 -26.25 -32.92 5.08
CA ALA A 14 -27.46 -32.28 4.59
C ALA A 14 -27.51 -32.26 3.05
N ALA A 15 -26.41 -31.88 2.39
CA ALA A 15 -26.31 -31.85 0.93
C ALA A 15 -26.44 -33.26 0.32
N ILE A 16 -25.76 -34.26 0.90
CA ILE A 16 -25.84 -35.66 0.47
C ILE A 16 -27.27 -36.20 0.63
N ALA A 17 -27.88 -36.03 1.80
CA ALA A 17 -29.25 -36.47 2.04
C ALA A 17 -30.23 -35.83 1.04
N LEU A 18 -30.02 -34.56 0.70
CA LEU A 18 -30.83 -33.82 -0.25
C LEU A 18 -30.63 -34.29 -1.69
N ALA A 19 -29.40 -34.62 -2.09
CA ALA A 19 -29.10 -35.26 -3.37
C ALA A 19 -29.81 -36.62 -3.50
N PHE A 20 -29.83 -37.44 -2.43
CA PHE A 20 -30.58 -38.69 -2.41
C PHE A 20 -32.10 -38.49 -2.55
N VAL A 21 -32.67 -37.49 -1.88
CA VAL A 21 -34.10 -37.14 -2.02
C VAL A 21 -34.42 -36.71 -3.46
N LEU A 22 -33.57 -35.90 -4.07
CA LEU A 22 -33.71 -35.46 -5.46
C LEU A 22 -33.64 -36.63 -6.44
N MET A 23 -32.65 -37.52 -6.30
CA MET A 23 -32.55 -38.73 -7.13
C MET A 23 -33.78 -39.62 -6.99
N PHE A 24 -34.28 -39.80 -5.76
CA PHE A 24 -35.47 -40.61 -5.50
C PHE A 24 -36.74 -40.00 -6.11
N MET A 25 -36.87 -38.68 -6.07
CA MET A 25 -37.99 -37.96 -6.68
C MET A 25 -37.93 -37.94 -8.20
N ALA A 26 -36.74 -37.72 -8.79
CA ALA A 26 -36.53 -37.79 -10.24
C ALA A 26 -36.87 -39.17 -10.80
N LYS A 27 -36.47 -40.24 -10.09
CA LYS A 27 -36.79 -41.64 -10.45
C LYS A 27 -38.30 -41.94 -10.44
N ARG A 28 -39.11 -41.19 -9.69
CA ARG A 28 -40.57 -41.42 -9.61
C ARG A 28 -41.38 -40.78 -10.75
N GLY A 29 -40.76 -40.12 -11.72
CA GLY A 29 -41.42 -39.66 -12.96
C GLY A 29 -42.53 -38.60 -12.79
N ARG A 30 -42.84 -38.16 -11.57
CA ARG A 30 -43.94 -37.21 -11.28
C ARG A 30 -43.57 -35.74 -11.43
N TRP A 31 -42.45 -35.42 -12.06
CA TRP A 31 -41.97 -34.04 -12.18
C TRP A 31 -42.66 -33.24 -13.30
N ALA A 32 -43.32 -33.90 -14.26
CA ALA A 32 -43.80 -33.23 -15.48
C ALA A 32 -45.31 -32.91 -15.53
N ASP A 33 -46.19 -33.61 -14.80
CA ASP A 33 -47.63 -33.63 -15.16
C ASP A 33 -48.62 -32.98 -14.17
N SER A 34 -48.19 -32.28 -13.11
CA SER A 34 -49.15 -31.85 -12.06
C SER A 34 -49.75 -30.44 -12.19
N ASP A 35 -49.35 -29.61 -13.16
CA ASP A 35 -49.76 -28.19 -13.21
C ASP A 35 -50.69 -27.84 -14.39
N SER A 36 -51.14 -28.79 -15.23
CA SER A 36 -52.02 -28.47 -16.38
C SER A 36 -53.52 -28.41 -16.10
N ASP A 37 -54.02 -28.90 -14.96
CA ASP A 37 -55.45 -29.29 -14.86
C ASP A 37 -56.34 -28.49 -13.89
N SER A 38 -55.92 -27.32 -13.35
CA SER A 38 -56.74 -26.62 -12.34
C SER A 38 -57.18 -25.17 -12.58
N GLU A 39 -56.87 -24.55 -13.73
CA GLU A 39 -57.38 -23.20 -14.05
C GLU A 39 -58.05 -23.11 -15.43
N SER A 40 -59.20 -23.76 -15.59
CA SER A 40 -60.19 -23.32 -16.59
C SER A 40 -61.61 -23.48 -16.07
N ARG A 41 -62.12 -22.46 -15.37
CA ARG A 41 -63.55 -22.19 -15.22
C ARG A 41 -63.77 -20.77 -14.68
N SER A 42 -64.11 -19.85 -15.57
CA SER A 42 -65.03 -18.76 -15.27
C SER A 42 -65.70 -18.32 -16.59
N PRO A 43 -66.99 -17.95 -16.58
CA PRO A 43 -67.87 -18.02 -17.74
C PRO A 43 -67.90 -16.74 -18.57
N ALA A 44 -68.49 -16.91 -19.75
CA ALA A 44 -68.80 -15.92 -20.76
C ALA A 44 -69.38 -14.59 -20.23
N ASP A 45 -69.00 -13.50 -20.89
CA ASP A 45 -69.96 -12.51 -21.37
C ASP A 45 -69.47 -11.86 -22.66
N SER A 46 -70.44 -11.69 -23.56
CA SER A 46 -70.31 -11.35 -24.97
C SER A 46 -70.90 -9.97 -25.27
N ALA A 47 -70.36 -9.35 -26.34
CA ALA A 47 -70.91 -8.23 -27.15
C ALA A 47 -70.29 -6.83 -26.90
N PRO A 48 -70.42 -5.87 -27.85
CA PRO A 48 -69.75 -5.87 -29.14
C PRO A 48 -69.00 -4.54 -29.45
N ALA A 49 -68.19 -4.56 -30.51
CA ALA A 49 -67.37 -3.46 -30.99
C ALA A 49 -68.14 -2.37 -31.76
N ALA A 50 -67.69 -1.10 -31.63
CA ALA A 50 -67.82 0.02 -32.59
C ALA A 50 -66.88 1.20 -32.13
N PRO A 51 -66.65 2.26 -32.93
CA PRO A 51 -65.54 2.41 -33.86
C PRO A 51 -64.56 3.57 -33.51
N GLU A 52 -63.48 3.64 -34.30
CA GLU A 52 -62.44 4.68 -34.32
C GLU A 52 -62.97 6.13 -34.42
N PRO A 53 -62.17 7.11 -33.97
CA PRO A 53 -62.16 8.40 -34.62
C PRO A 53 -60.78 8.77 -35.17
N GLU A 54 -60.80 9.20 -36.42
CA GLU A 54 -59.78 10.01 -37.10
C GLU A 54 -59.47 11.29 -36.29
N SER A 55 -58.20 11.72 -36.26
CA SER A 55 -57.90 13.15 -36.20
C SER A 55 -56.56 13.47 -36.87
N SER A 56 -56.67 14.30 -37.88
CA SER A 56 -55.63 14.86 -38.73
C SER A 56 -54.93 16.09 -38.10
N SER A 57 -53.70 16.33 -38.60
CA SER A 57 -53.02 17.63 -38.85
C SER A 57 -52.11 18.27 -37.77
N PRO A 58 -51.21 19.22 -38.14
CA PRO A 58 -50.17 19.13 -39.17
C PRO A 58 -48.77 19.62 -38.71
N LYS A 59 -47.74 19.39 -39.56
CA LYS A 59 -46.37 19.95 -39.51
C LYS A 59 -46.35 21.50 -39.52
N PRO A 60 -45.22 22.10 -39.07
CA PRO A 60 -44.61 23.16 -39.88
C PRO A 60 -43.12 22.92 -40.14
N ASP A 61 -42.69 23.36 -41.32
CA ASP A 61 -41.33 23.40 -41.86
C ASP A 61 -40.93 24.90 -42.07
N PRO A 62 -39.72 25.25 -42.52
CA PRO A 62 -38.80 26.16 -41.83
C PRO A 62 -38.63 27.52 -42.53
N SER A 63 -37.89 28.45 -41.91
CA SER A 63 -37.36 29.67 -42.56
C SER A 63 -36.25 30.36 -41.73
N PRO A 64 -35.40 31.23 -42.34
CA PRO A 64 -33.94 31.15 -42.19
C PRO A 64 -33.25 32.44 -41.66
N GLU A 65 -31.90 32.35 -41.63
CA GLU A 65 -30.91 33.39 -41.96
C GLU A 65 -30.21 34.25 -40.87
N ALA A 66 -28.87 34.25 -41.03
CA ALA A 66 -27.89 35.34 -40.94
C ALA A 66 -27.23 35.70 -39.59
N ALA A 67 -25.89 35.59 -39.60
CA ALA A 67 -24.89 36.19 -38.72
C ALA A 67 -24.33 37.50 -39.34
N PRO A 68 -23.20 38.07 -38.86
CA PRO A 68 -22.87 38.75 -37.59
C PRO A 68 -22.58 40.26 -37.84
N PRO A 69 -22.02 41.08 -36.90
CA PRO A 69 -20.55 41.14 -36.69
C PRO A 69 -20.05 41.63 -35.29
N THR A 70 -18.75 41.44 -35.02
CA THR A 70 -17.85 42.17 -34.08
C THR A 70 -17.42 43.54 -34.69
N PRO A 71 -16.54 44.43 -34.14
CA PRO A 71 -15.83 44.54 -32.84
C PRO A 71 -15.80 45.98 -32.23
N ALA A 72 -15.11 46.19 -31.08
CA ALA A 72 -14.04 47.19 -30.85
C ALA A 72 -13.87 47.62 -29.37
N ALA A 73 -12.63 48.06 -29.08
CA ALA A 73 -12.00 48.40 -27.81
C ALA A 73 -12.23 49.85 -27.33
N GLU A 74 -11.85 50.16 -26.07
CA GLU A 74 -11.14 51.39 -25.60
C GLU A 74 -11.09 51.45 -24.04
N THR A 75 -9.93 51.27 -23.39
CA THR A 75 -8.97 52.27 -22.83
C THR A 75 -9.31 52.92 -21.45
N SER A 76 -8.56 52.52 -20.40
CA SER A 76 -7.75 53.31 -19.41
C SER A 76 -8.32 54.57 -18.66
N PRO A 77 -7.66 55.17 -17.61
CA PRO A 77 -6.68 54.69 -16.59
C PRO A 77 -6.85 55.27 -15.12
N SER A 78 -5.98 54.79 -14.22
CA SER A 78 -5.19 55.59 -13.22
C SER A 78 -5.58 55.66 -11.72
N LYS A 79 -4.48 55.74 -10.91
CA LYS A 79 -4.24 56.29 -9.54
C LYS A 79 -4.34 55.29 -8.37
N SER A 80 -3.24 54.82 -7.76
CA SER A 80 -2.17 55.46 -6.94
C SER A 80 -2.49 55.56 -5.43
N SER A 81 -1.86 54.66 -4.63
CA SER A 81 -1.23 54.79 -3.28
C SER A 81 -1.89 55.59 -2.12
N PRO A 82 -1.43 55.48 -0.85
CA PRO A 82 -0.98 54.31 -0.05
C PRO A 82 -1.49 54.33 1.43
N ALA A 83 -1.07 53.31 2.20
CA ALA A 83 -0.79 53.30 3.65
C ALA A 83 -1.93 53.45 4.69
N ALA A 84 -2.06 52.44 5.57
CA ALA A 84 -2.04 52.62 7.03
C ALA A 84 -2.00 51.26 7.76
N SER A 85 -1.09 51.17 8.74
CA SER A 85 -0.90 50.12 9.74
C SER A 85 -2.16 49.92 10.61
N PRO A 86 -2.27 48.81 11.39
CA PRO A 86 -2.07 49.02 12.82
C PRO A 86 -1.33 47.88 13.54
N THR A 87 -0.26 48.28 14.23
CA THR A 87 0.07 48.01 15.64
C THR A 87 -0.34 46.67 16.25
N ALA A 88 0.71 45.91 16.58
CA ALA A 88 0.78 44.88 17.60
C ALA A 88 0.16 45.31 18.95
N LYS A 89 -0.53 44.37 19.60
CA LYS A 89 -0.81 44.41 21.03
C LYS A 89 -0.11 43.24 21.71
N THR A 90 0.86 43.64 22.51
CA THR A 90 1.61 42.89 23.51
C THR A 90 0.67 42.15 24.46
N ILE A 91 0.94 40.87 24.69
CA ILE A 91 0.38 40.09 25.79
C ILE A 91 1.50 39.95 26.82
N GLU A 92 1.34 40.59 27.98
CA GLU A 92 2.04 40.22 29.21
C GLU A 92 1.03 39.66 30.22
N PRO A 93 1.46 38.74 31.10
CA PRO A 93 0.59 37.95 31.95
C PRO A 93 0.31 38.67 33.27
N ALA A 94 -0.94 38.62 33.74
CA ALA A 94 -1.30 39.08 35.07
C ALA A 94 -1.73 37.90 35.95
N ASP A 95 -0.95 37.77 37.01
CA ASP A 95 -1.09 36.92 38.19
C ASP A 95 -2.26 37.36 39.09
N SER A 96 -2.53 36.54 40.10
CA SER A 96 -3.28 36.79 41.36
C SER A 96 -4.76 36.37 41.47
N SER A 97 -4.91 35.23 42.16
CA SER A 97 -5.65 35.03 43.43
C SER A 97 -6.88 35.89 43.81
N LYS A 98 -7.90 35.14 44.27
CA LYS A 98 -8.89 35.45 45.33
C LYS A 98 -9.83 36.65 45.12
N GLU A 99 -11.10 36.33 44.83
CA GLU A 99 -12.22 36.97 45.53
C GLU A 99 -13.44 36.04 45.56
N ALA A 100 -13.96 35.82 46.78
CA ALA A 100 -15.21 35.15 47.04
C ALA A 100 -16.33 36.20 46.99
N ALA A 101 -17.36 36.01 46.16
CA ALA A 101 -18.61 36.75 46.31
C ALA A 101 -19.80 36.09 45.58
N VAL A 102 -20.79 35.72 46.41
CA VAL A 102 -22.22 35.98 46.23
C VAL A 102 -22.97 35.22 45.12
N LEU A 103 -23.61 34.14 45.57
CA LEU A 103 -24.80 33.53 44.95
C LEU A 103 -25.92 34.56 44.77
N PRO A 104 -26.52 34.71 43.58
CA PRO A 104 -27.77 35.44 43.44
C PRO A 104 -28.93 34.59 43.96
N SER A 105 -29.74 35.24 44.81
CA SER A 105 -30.95 34.74 45.44
C SER A 105 -31.92 34.09 44.46
N VAL A 106 -32.34 32.88 44.80
CA VAL A 106 -33.49 32.17 44.23
C VAL A 106 -34.75 33.00 44.46
N ALA A 107 -35.36 33.48 43.38
CA ALA A 107 -36.70 34.06 43.40
C ALA A 107 -37.75 32.94 43.52
N PRO A 108 -38.86 33.17 44.24
CA PRO A 108 -39.83 32.12 44.55
C PRO A 108 -40.64 31.69 43.34
N HIS A 109 -40.92 30.38 43.31
CA HIS A 109 -41.82 29.66 42.43
C HIS A 109 -42.96 30.51 41.81
N LYS A 110 -42.91 30.71 40.49
CA LYS A 110 -44.13 30.79 39.69
C LYS A 110 -44.62 29.37 39.46
N VAL A 111 -45.55 28.94 40.32
CA VAL A 111 -46.40 27.78 40.09
C VAL A 111 -47.15 28.01 38.78
N PHE A 112 -46.72 27.35 37.71
CA PHE A 112 -47.52 27.18 36.51
C PHE A 112 -48.65 26.21 36.85
N THR A 113 -49.78 26.76 37.33
CA THR A 113 -51.05 26.03 37.32
C THR A 113 -51.43 25.80 35.87
N PHE A 114 -51.13 24.61 35.35
CA PHE A 114 -51.80 24.07 34.18
C PHE A 114 -53.30 24.00 34.52
N HIS A 115 -54.09 24.94 33.98
CA HIS A 115 -55.52 24.72 33.88
C HIS A 115 -55.73 23.52 32.96
N ARG A 116 -55.91 22.35 33.59
CA ARG A 116 -56.33 21.12 32.96
C ARG A 116 -57.79 21.30 32.54
N SER A 117 -58.00 21.94 31.40
CA SER A 117 -59.22 21.76 30.62
C SER A 117 -59.22 20.31 30.15
N LEU A 118 -59.80 19.42 30.96
CA LEU A 118 -60.21 18.09 30.54
C LEU A 118 -61.37 18.25 29.55
N SER A 119 -61.05 18.71 28.34
CA SER A 119 -61.86 18.34 27.19
C SER A 119 -61.65 16.83 27.05
N PRO A 120 -62.72 16.01 27.08
CA PRO A 120 -62.58 14.58 26.84
C PRO A 120 -61.83 14.39 25.51
N PRO A 121 -60.86 13.46 25.43
CA PRO A 121 -60.13 13.21 24.20
C PRO A 121 -61.17 12.96 23.12
N ASN A 122 -61.20 13.86 22.13
CA ASN A 122 -62.13 13.79 21.02
C ASN A 122 -61.93 12.39 20.39
N GLU A 123 -62.88 11.46 20.57
CA GLU A 123 -62.82 10.06 20.11
C GLU A 123 -62.71 9.94 18.58
N ASN A 124 -62.74 11.08 17.90
CA ASN A 124 -62.53 11.27 16.48
C ASN A 124 -61.19 11.94 16.14
N ASN A 125 -60.11 11.71 16.91
CA ASN A 125 -58.77 12.00 16.40
C ASN A 125 -58.44 11.00 15.29
N GLU A 126 -58.94 11.29 14.08
CA GLU A 126 -58.70 10.58 12.83
C GLU A 126 -57.22 10.24 12.65
N ALA A 127 -56.32 11.16 12.99
CA ALA A 127 -54.88 10.93 12.91
C ALA A 127 -54.42 9.81 13.86
N ALA A 128 -54.91 9.77 15.10
CA ALA A 128 -54.56 8.70 16.05
C ALA A 128 -55.15 7.34 15.63
N LYS A 129 -56.36 7.31 15.05
CA LYS A 129 -56.96 6.10 14.47
C LYS A 129 -56.19 5.63 13.24
N GLN A 130 -55.79 6.54 12.35
CA GLN A 130 -54.96 6.23 11.18
C GLN A 130 -53.58 5.73 11.58
N ILE A 131 -52.94 6.31 12.60
CA ILE A 131 -51.66 5.85 13.14
C ILE A 131 -51.80 4.48 13.80
N ARG A 132 -52.81 4.25 14.65
CA ARG A 132 -53.05 2.91 15.24
C ARG A 132 -53.33 1.87 14.16
N LYS A 133 -54.13 2.21 13.16
CA LYS A 133 -54.44 1.34 12.03
C LYS A 133 -53.15 1.02 11.26
N PHE A 134 -52.36 2.04 10.92
CA PHE A 134 -51.06 1.88 10.26
C PHE A 134 -50.10 1.01 11.08
N ILE A 135 -49.92 1.27 12.38
CA ILE A 135 -49.06 0.46 13.25
C ILE A 135 -49.59 -0.97 13.35
N SER A 136 -50.91 -1.18 13.40
CA SER A 136 -51.47 -2.54 13.47
C SER A 136 -51.29 -3.31 12.16
N GLU A 137 -51.48 -2.65 11.02
CA GLU A 137 -51.31 -3.20 9.67
C GLU A 137 -49.84 -3.41 9.31
N ARG A 138 -48.95 -2.57 9.85
CA ARG A 138 -47.49 -2.55 9.61
C ARG A 138 -46.67 -2.91 10.85
N ARG A 139 -47.25 -3.69 11.77
CA ARG A 139 -46.64 -3.93 13.10
C ARG A 139 -45.23 -4.49 13.03
N TRP A 140 -44.96 -5.33 12.03
CA TRP A 140 -43.65 -5.92 11.83
C TRP A 140 -42.66 -4.93 11.26
N GLU A 141 -43.06 -4.11 10.28
CA GLU A 141 -42.20 -3.06 9.73
C GLU A 141 -41.84 -2.01 10.80
N VAL A 142 -42.81 -1.61 11.62
CA VAL A 142 -42.59 -0.64 12.72
C VAL A 142 -41.66 -1.22 13.78
N THR A 143 -41.86 -2.49 14.17
CA THR A 143 -41.01 -3.15 15.17
C THR A 143 -39.57 -3.31 14.66
N LEU A 144 -39.40 -3.75 13.41
CA LEU A 144 -38.09 -3.89 12.79
C LEU A 144 -37.39 -2.54 12.61
N GLY A 145 -38.12 -1.49 12.21
CA GLY A 145 -37.60 -0.14 12.15
C GLY A 145 -37.14 0.37 13.52
N ALA A 146 -37.91 0.12 14.58
CA ALA A 146 -37.55 0.49 15.95
C ALA A 146 -36.30 -0.26 16.45
N VAL A 147 -36.18 -1.56 16.17
CA VAL A 147 -34.99 -2.35 16.54
C VAL A 147 -33.75 -1.86 15.78
N ALA A 148 -33.87 -1.56 14.49
CA ALA A 148 -32.76 -1.02 13.70
C ALA A 148 -32.33 0.36 14.23
N ILE A 149 -33.28 1.26 14.51
CA ILE A 149 -33.00 2.56 15.13
C ILE A 149 -32.32 2.38 16.49
N PHE A 150 -32.79 1.45 17.32
CA PHE A 150 -32.18 1.17 18.61
C PHE A 150 -30.73 0.68 18.48
N ILE A 151 -30.43 -0.23 17.55
CA ILE A 151 -29.07 -0.71 17.29
C ILE A 151 -28.17 0.44 16.81
N ILE A 152 -28.65 1.27 15.87
CA ILE A 152 -27.91 2.43 15.36
C ILE A 152 -27.66 3.43 16.49
N TRP A 153 -28.68 3.72 17.30
CA TRP A 153 -28.58 4.68 18.39
C TRP A 153 -27.67 4.17 19.51
N PHE A 154 -27.74 2.88 19.82
CA PHE A 154 -26.81 2.23 20.74
C PHE A 154 -25.37 2.26 20.21
N ALA A 155 -25.15 1.95 18.94
CA ALA A 155 -23.82 2.02 18.32
C ALA A 155 -23.27 3.46 18.29
N TRP A 156 -24.11 4.46 18.05
CA TRP A 156 -23.75 5.87 18.07
C TRP A 156 -23.43 6.36 19.50
N LEU A 157 -24.28 6.07 20.49
CA LEU A 157 -24.06 6.43 21.89
C LEU A 157 -22.86 5.71 22.52
N SER A 158 -22.57 4.49 22.04
CA SER A 158 -21.42 3.69 22.48
C SER A 158 -20.15 4.01 21.70
N SER A 159 -20.23 4.88 20.68
CA SER A 159 -19.03 5.34 19.99
C SER A 159 -18.23 6.23 20.94
N PRO A 160 -16.92 5.98 21.14
CA PRO A 160 -16.10 6.83 21.99
C PRO A 160 -16.11 8.26 21.44
N ALA A 161 -16.10 9.25 22.34
CA ALA A 161 -16.00 10.66 21.95
C ALA A 161 -14.79 10.85 21.03
N GLN A 162 -14.95 11.64 19.96
CA GLN A 162 -13.86 11.99 19.05
C GLN A 162 -12.66 12.48 19.87
N ILE A 163 -11.61 11.67 19.91
CA ILE A 163 -10.34 12.09 20.50
C ILE A 163 -9.78 13.14 19.56
N LYS A 164 -9.75 14.40 20.01
CA LYS A 164 -8.99 15.46 19.34
C LYS A 164 -7.51 15.17 19.60
N GLY A 165 -6.85 14.55 18.65
CA GLY A 165 -5.44 14.17 18.70
C GLY A 165 -5.02 13.46 17.41
N ALA A 166 -3.71 13.35 17.16
CA ALA A 166 -3.18 12.58 16.03
C ALA A 166 -3.73 11.15 16.08
N ALA A 167 -4.08 10.59 14.92
CA ALA A 167 -4.58 9.22 14.86
C ALA A 167 -3.53 8.29 15.48
N PRO A 168 -3.93 7.32 16.32
CA PRO A 168 -2.99 6.35 16.85
C PRO A 168 -2.23 5.66 15.72
N GLY A 169 -0.90 5.63 15.81
CA GLY A 169 -0.03 5.08 14.77
C GLY A 169 -0.29 3.60 14.51
N LEU A 170 -0.66 2.84 15.56
CA LEU A 170 -0.88 1.40 15.44
C LEU A 170 -2.35 1.03 15.13
N PRO A 171 -2.57 0.01 14.27
CA PRO A 171 -3.91 -0.41 13.80
C PRO A 171 -4.90 -0.85 14.89
N ASP A 172 -4.42 -1.20 16.07
CA ASP A 172 -5.19 -1.79 17.18
C ASP A 172 -5.45 -0.81 18.35
N GLN A 173 -5.06 0.45 18.22
CA GLN A 173 -5.19 1.43 19.28
C GLN A 173 -6.53 2.20 19.27
N PRO A 174 -7.14 2.46 20.45
CA PRO A 174 -8.34 3.29 20.57
C PRO A 174 -8.14 4.68 19.96
N GLY A 175 -9.10 5.14 19.15
CA GLY A 175 -9.08 6.45 18.50
C GLY A 175 -9.14 6.38 16.96
N ARG A 176 -8.88 5.21 16.38
CA ARG A 176 -9.05 4.99 14.93
C ARG A 176 -10.52 5.01 14.49
N PRO A 177 -10.82 5.43 13.25
CA PRO A 177 -12.18 5.41 12.71
C PRO A 177 -12.78 4.01 12.78
N PHE A 178 -14.06 3.93 13.15
CA PHE A 178 -14.81 2.67 13.28
C PHE A 178 -14.26 1.68 14.29
N TYR A 179 -13.28 2.04 15.12
CA TYR A 179 -12.70 1.15 16.11
C TYR A 179 -13.75 0.52 17.02
N PHE A 180 -14.91 1.15 17.25
CA PHE A 180 -16.01 0.53 18.00
C PHE A 180 -16.41 -0.86 17.45
N ILE A 181 -16.21 -1.18 16.16
CA ILE A 181 -16.52 -2.49 15.57
C ILE A 181 -15.49 -3.58 15.95
N HIS A 182 -14.35 -3.22 16.58
CA HIS A 182 -13.28 -4.15 16.95
C HIS A 182 -13.78 -5.33 17.80
N TRP A 183 -14.79 -5.13 18.67
CA TRP A 183 -15.33 -6.23 19.48
C TRP A 183 -15.86 -7.36 18.58
N GLN A 184 -16.50 -7.01 17.45
CA GLN A 184 -17.06 -7.99 16.54
C GLN A 184 -15.94 -8.73 15.82
N ARG A 185 -14.92 -7.99 15.36
CA ARG A 185 -13.74 -8.60 14.76
C ARG A 185 -13.03 -9.55 15.73
N ASN A 186 -12.76 -9.09 16.95
CA ASN A 186 -12.12 -9.87 18.00
C ASN A 186 -12.95 -11.09 18.36
N HIS A 187 -14.28 -10.96 18.40
CA HIS A 187 -15.17 -12.10 18.59
C HIS A 187 -15.02 -13.13 17.45
N LEU A 188 -14.99 -12.69 16.20
CA LEU A 188 -14.78 -13.59 15.05
C LEU A 188 -13.40 -14.27 15.06
N VAL A 189 -12.36 -13.61 15.57
CA VAL A 189 -11.02 -14.20 15.73
C VAL A 189 -11.00 -15.21 16.88
N LEU A 190 -11.41 -14.78 18.08
CA LEU A 190 -11.34 -15.59 19.31
C LEU A 190 -12.29 -16.78 19.26
N PHE A 191 -13.44 -16.62 18.62
CA PHE A 191 -14.46 -17.65 18.48
C PHE A 191 -14.57 -18.13 17.03
N PHE A 192 -13.47 -18.17 16.29
CA PHE A 192 -13.45 -18.55 14.88
C PHE A 192 -14.12 -19.91 14.66
N GLU A 193 -13.67 -20.95 15.38
CA GLU A 193 -14.19 -22.31 15.24
C GLU A 193 -15.65 -22.43 15.68
N GLN A 194 -16.04 -21.78 16.79
CA GLN A 194 -17.40 -21.81 17.30
C GLN A 194 -18.35 -21.05 16.37
N THR A 195 -17.90 -19.92 15.80
CA THR A 195 -18.67 -19.15 14.83
C THR A 195 -18.81 -19.92 13.53
N ALA A 196 -17.73 -20.48 13.00
CA ALA A 196 -17.77 -21.35 11.82
C ALA A 196 -18.73 -22.52 12.04
N SER A 197 -18.63 -23.18 13.19
CA SER A 197 -19.53 -24.26 13.59
C SER A 197 -20.99 -23.81 13.66
N ALA A 198 -21.27 -22.70 14.32
CA ALA A 198 -22.62 -22.17 14.48
C ALA A 198 -23.23 -21.78 13.12
N VAL A 199 -22.47 -21.09 12.26
CA VAL A 199 -22.90 -20.71 10.91
C VAL A 199 -23.21 -21.95 10.07
N ASN A 200 -22.35 -22.96 10.11
CA ASN A 200 -22.53 -24.20 9.35
C ASN A 200 -23.69 -25.05 9.87
N VAL A 201 -23.87 -25.16 11.20
CA VAL A 201 -25.00 -25.86 11.81
C VAL A 201 -26.31 -25.15 11.49
N VAL A 202 -26.37 -23.82 11.66
CA VAL A 202 -27.57 -23.04 11.34
C VAL A 202 -27.91 -23.12 9.85
N GLY A 203 -26.91 -22.98 8.97
CA GLY A 203 -27.08 -23.14 7.52
C GLY A 203 -27.58 -24.53 7.13
N GLY A 204 -26.97 -25.58 7.70
CA GLY A 204 -27.37 -26.97 7.49
C GLY A 204 -28.79 -27.28 8.00
N LEU A 205 -29.15 -26.80 9.19
CA LEU A 205 -30.50 -26.95 9.75
C LEU A 205 -31.54 -26.19 8.92
N ALA A 206 -31.23 -25.00 8.42
CA ALA A 206 -32.11 -24.24 7.52
C ALA A 206 -32.34 -25.00 6.21
N ALA A 207 -31.27 -25.54 5.60
CA ALA A 207 -31.36 -26.37 4.40
C ALA A 207 -32.22 -27.63 4.64
N LEU A 208 -31.98 -28.33 5.75
CA LEU A 208 -32.75 -29.52 6.14
C LEU A 208 -34.22 -29.18 6.38
N GLY A 209 -34.52 -28.13 7.13
CA GLY A 209 -35.88 -27.68 7.42
C GLY A 209 -36.67 -27.32 6.16
N LEU A 210 -36.05 -26.59 5.22
CA LEU A 210 -36.64 -26.29 3.92
C LEU A 210 -36.91 -27.57 3.12
N THR A 211 -36.01 -28.53 3.17
CA THR A 211 -36.12 -29.81 2.46
C THR A 211 -37.22 -30.69 3.02
N ILE A 212 -37.33 -30.79 4.35
CA ILE A 212 -38.42 -31.50 5.01
C ILE A 212 -39.75 -30.82 4.67
N LEU A 213 -39.84 -29.49 4.78
CA LEU A 213 -41.04 -28.74 4.38
C LEU A 213 -41.39 -28.96 2.91
N ALA A 214 -40.39 -29.07 2.04
CA ALA A 214 -40.56 -29.33 0.63
C ALA A 214 -41.08 -30.74 0.36
N ALA A 215 -40.52 -31.75 1.03
CA ALA A 215 -40.95 -33.14 0.93
C ALA A 215 -42.38 -33.32 1.45
N VAL A 216 -42.71 -32.70 2.59
CA VAL A 216 -44.06 -32.73 3.19
C VAL A 216 -45.08 -32.05 2.28
N LYS A 217 -44.77 -30.86 1.75
CA LYS A 217 -45.68 -30.12 0.86
C LYS A 217 -45.60 -30.55 -0.60
N LYS A 218 -44.75 -31.53 -0.94
CA LYS A 218 -44.45 -31.99 -2.32
C LYS A 218 -44.20 -30.84 -3.30
N SER A 219 -43.53 -29.77 -2.84
CA SER A 219 -43.35 -28.55 -3.65
C SER A 219 -41.94 -28.54 -4.27
N PRO A 220 -41.80 -28.68 -5.60
CA PRO A 220 -40.49 -28.73 -6.26
C PRO A 220 -39.67 -27.46 -6.02
N ARG A 221 -40.33 -26.29 -6.00
CA ARG A 221 -39.70 -24.99 -5.72
C ARG A 221 -39.02 -24.95 -4.34
N LYS A 222 -39.63 -25.57 -3.33
CA LYS A 222 -39.05 -25.63 -1.98
C LYS A 222 -37.84 -26.55 -1.92
N ILE A 223 -37.83 -27.62 -2.72
CA ILE A 223 -36.67 -28.52 -2.83
C ILE A 223 -35.51 -27.78 -3.51
N GLN A 224 -35.79 -27.05 -4.59
CA GLN A 224 -34.79 -26.24 -5.29
C GLN A 224 -34.16 -25.19 -4.37
N ALA A 225 -34.96 -24.50 -3.54
CA ALA A 225 -34.44 -23.58 -2.55
C ALA A 225 -33.67 -24.31 -1.43
N GLY A 226 -34.16 -25.44 -0.94
CA GLY A 226 -33.46 -26.27 0.06
C GLY A 226 -32.08 -26.71 -0.44
N LEU A 227 -31.97 -27.16 -1.70
CA LEU A 227 -30.70 -27.51 -2.34
C LEU A 227 -29.77 -26.29 -2.37
N LEU A 228 -30.28 -25.13 -2.78
CA LEU A 228 -29.48 -23.91 -2.87
C LEU A 228 -28.95 -23.46 -1.50
N TRP A 229 -29.76 -23.55 -0.45
CA TRP A 229 -29.32 -23.30 0.93
C TRP A 229 -28.25 -24.31 1.39
N GLY A 230 -28.41 -25.59 1.04
CA GLY A 230 -27.40 -26.62 1.33
C GLY A 230 -26.06 -26.34 0.64
N LEU A 231 -26.10 -25.99 -0.65
CA LEU A 231 -24.90 -25.64 -1.43
C LEU A 231 -24.22 -24.37 -0.93
N LEU A 232 -24.98 -23.35 -0.54
CA LEU A 232 -24.43 -22.14 0.07
C LEU A 232 -23.80 -22.42 1.43
N SER A 233 -24.43 -23.25 2.27
CA SER A 233 -23.84 -23.68 3.53
C SER A 233 -22.55 -24.47 3.31
N LEU A 234 -22.50 -25.29 2.24
CA LEU A 234 -21.31 -26.05 1.86
C LEU A 234 -20.17 -25.12 1.40
N ALA A 235 -20.46 -24.12 0.57
CA ALA A 235 -19.48 -23.12 0.16
C ALA A 235 -19.02 -22.24 1.33
N GLY A 236 -19.91 -21.91 2.28
CA GLY A 236 -19.54 -21.25 3.53
C GLY A 236 -18.57 -22.09 4.36
N ALA A 237 -18.87 -23.37 4.56
CA ALA A 237 -17.98 -24.31 5.25
C ALA A 237 -16.62 -24.45 4.52
N ALA A 238 -16.64 -24.48 3.19
CA ALA A 238 -15.45 -24.50 2.36
C ALA A 238 -14.56 -23.28 2.62
N GLN A 239 -15.14 -22.08 2.70
CA GLN A 239 -14.39 -20.86 2.97
C GLN A 239 -13.75 -20.85 4.36
N TRP A 240 -14.43 -21.37 5.38
CA TRP A 240 -13.84 -21.54 6.71
C TRP A 240 -12.67 -22.54 6.69
N ALA A 241 -12.83 -23.67 5.99
CA ALA A 241 -11.78 -24.68 5.86
C ALA A 241 -10.56 -24.18 5.05
N LEU A 242 -10.77 -23.33 4.03
CA LEU A 242 -9.67 -22.71 3.28
C LEU A 242 -8.79 -21.77 4.13
N ALA A 243 -9.36 -21.16 5.16
CA ALA A 243 -8.64 -20.26 6.05
C ALA A 243 -7.75 -21.00 7.07
N VAL A 244 -7.89 -22.33 7.22
CA VAL A 244 -7.05 -23.16 8.08
C VAL A 244 -6.14 -24.03 7.21
N GLU A 245 -4.83 -23.95 7.43
CA GLU A 245 -3.84 -24.55 6.53
C GLU A 245 -3.98 -26.07 6.40
N ASP A 246 -4.23 -26.77 7.51
CA ASP A 246 -4.42 -28.23 7.57
C ASP A 246 -5.73 -28.71 6.90
N GLN A 247 -6.73 -27.83 6.79
CA GLN A 247 -8.03 -28.10 6.18
C GLN A 247 -8.16 -27.55 4.76
N ARG A 248 -7.13 -26.90 4.22
CA ARG A 248 -7.18 -26.22 2.91
C ARG A 248 -7.63 -27.16 1.80
N VAL A 249 -7.08 -28.38 1.72
CA VAL A 249 -7.45 -29.37 0.71
C VAL A 249 -8.93 -29.76 0.82
N LEU A 250 -9.45 -29.91 2.04
CA LEU A 250 -10.88 -30.17 2.26
C LEU A 250 -11.71 -28.97 1.77
N GLY A 251 -11.29 -27.74 2.10
CA GLY A 251 -11.91 -26.51 1.62
C GLY A 251 -11.99 -26.44 0.09
N GLU A 252 -10.89 -26.75 -0.60
CA GLU A 252 -10.85 -26.82 -2.07
C GLU A 252 -11.91 -27.78 -2.63
N TRP A 253 -11.98 -29.02 -2.11
CA TRP A 253 -12.98 -30.01 -2.53
C TRP A 253 -14.41 -29.60 -2.24
N LEU A 254 -14.68 -29.03 -1.06
CA LEU A 254 -16.01 -28.56 -0.70
C LEU A 254 -16.48 -27.43 -1.64
N TYR A 255 -15.57 -26.52 -2.03
CA TYR A 255 -15.86 -25.47 -3.00
C TYR A 255 -16.14 -26.03 -4.40
N LEU A 256 -15.36 -27.01 -4.86
CA LEU A 256 -15.60 -27.68 -6.14
C LEU A 256 -16.97 -28.36 -6.18
N ILE A 257 -17.34 -29.07 -5.11
CA ILE A 257 -18.65 -29.73 -4.98
C ILE A 257 -19.77 -28.68 -4.95
N ALA A 258 -19.62 -27.61 -4.16
CA ALA A 258 -20.60 -26.54 -4.10
C ALA A 258 -20.77 -25.84 -5.47
N GLY A 259 -19.67 -25.52 -6.15
CA GLY A 259 -19.66 -24.93 -7.49
C GLY A 259 -20.34 -25.81 -8.53
N ALA A 260 -20.04 -27.11 -8.57
CA ALA A 260 -20.70 -28.07 -9.44
C ALA A 260 -22.21 -28.16 -9.13
N GLY A 261 -22.58 -28.18 -7.86
CA GLY A 261 -23.98 -28.17 -7.43
C GLY A 261 -24.71 -26.89 -7.80
N PHE A 262 -24.08 -25.72 -7.66
CA PHE A 262 -24.63 -24.43 -8.09
C PHE A 262 -24.85 -24.40 -9.60
N PHE A 263 -23.90 -24.94 -10.37
CA PHE A 263 -24.02 -25.02 -11.82
C PHE A 263 -25.18 -25.94 -12.25
N ALA A 264 -25.26 -27.14 -11.66
CA ALA A 264 -26.37 -28.06 -11.90
C ALA A 264 -27.72 -27.43 -11.52
N TRP A 265 -27.80 -26.77 -10.35
CA TRP A 265 -28.97 -26.02 -9.93
C TRP A 265 -29.33 -24.91 -10.93
N GLY A 266 -28.35 -24.15 -11.41
CA GLY A 266 -28.52 -23.08 -12.38
C GLY A 266 -29.04 -23.57 -13.73
N LEU A 267 -28.60 -24.74 -14.19
CA LEU A 267 -29.12 -25.38 -15.40
C LEU A 267 -30.58 -25.82 -15.23
N LEU A 268 -30.92 -26.43 -14.10
CA LEU A 268 -32.29 -26.86 -13.79
C LEU A 268 -33.26 -25.69 -13.59
N ASN A 269 -32.77 -24.54 -13.14
CA ASN A 269 -33.56 -23.34 -12.86
C ASN A 269 -33.29 -22.20 -13.85
N ARG A 270 -32.77 -22.55 -15.03
CA ARG A 270 -32.24 -21.60 -16.01
C ARG A 270 -33.26 -20.53 -16.37
N GLU A 271 -34.51 -20.91 -16.60
CA GLU A 271 -35.57 -19.97 -16.97
C GLU A 271 -35.86 -18.94 -15.87
N ASN A 272 -35.97 -19.39 -14.61
CA ASN A 272 -36.20 -18.52 -13.46
C ASN A 272 -35.01 -17.58 -13.20
N ALA A 273 -33.78 -18.12 -13.24
CA ALA A 273 -32.57 -17.33 -13.06
C ALA A 273 -32.45 -16.26 -14.17
N GLN A 274 -32.66 -16.66 -15.42
CA GLN A 274 -32.68 -15.74 -16.55
C GLN A 274 -33.75 -14.66 -16.41
N LYS A 275 -34.96 -15.05 -15.99
CA LYS A 275 -36.08 -14.15 -15.74
C LYS A 275 -35.71 -13.11 -14.69
N ASP A 276 -35.15 -13.53 -13.55
CA ASP A 276 -34.75 -12.59 -12.51
C ASP A 276 -33.64 -11.63 -12.94
N ILE A 277 -32.63 -12.13 -13.66
CA ILE A 277 -31.51 -11.31 -14.12
C ILE A 277 -31.98 -10.22 -15.11
N SER A 278 -32.92 -10.56 -16.00
CA SER A 278 -33.30 -9.69 -17.14
C SER A 278 -34.58 -8.90 -16.95
N GLU A 279 -35.53 -9.35 -16.12
CA GLU A 279 -36.82 -8.66 -16.03
C GLU A 279 -36.71 -7.33 -15.28
N PRO A 280 -37.07 -6.21 -15.94
CA PRO A 280 -37.10 -4.93 -15.27
C PRO A 280 -38.16 -4.95 -14.17
N ARG A 281 -37.75 -4.63 -12.95
CA ARG A 281 -38.66 -4.35 -11.83
C ARG A 281 -38.50 -2.90 -11.42
N PRO A 282 -39.35 -2.00 -11.92
CA PRO A 282 -39.24 -0.59 -11.57
C PRO A 282 -39.58 -0.40 -10.09
N LEU A 283 -38.73 0.34 -9.38
CA LEU A 283 -39.17 1.03 -8.17
C LEU A 283 -39.75 2.39 -8.58
N PRO A 284 -40.53 3.04 -7.70
CA PRO A 284 -40.84 4.43 -7.88
C PRO A 284 -39.55 5.22 -8.08
N ARG A 285 -39.50 6.09 -9.10
CA ARG A 285 -38.29 6.80 -9.52
C ARG A 285 -37.61 7.56 -8.38
N HIS A 286 -38.39 8.15 -7.46
CA HIS A 286 -37.85 8.86 -6.30
C HIS A 286 -37.13 7.93 -5.31
N VAL A 287 -37.59 6.69 -5.13
CA VAL A 287 -36.91 5.69 -4.30
C VAL A 287 -35.63 5.22 -4.97
N GLU A 288 -35.67 4.96 -6.28
CA GLU A 288 -34.46 4.63 -7.05
C GLU A 288 -33.41 5.73 -6.94
N ILE A 289 -33.79 6.99 -7.15
CA ILE A 289 -32.90 8.16 -6.99
C ILE A 289 -32.36 8.24 -5.56
N ALA A 290 -33.19 8.09 -4.53
CA ALA A 290 -32.75 8.17 -3.15
C ALA A 290 -31.74 7.07 -2.78
N LEU A 291 -31.95 5.84 -3.28
CA LEU A 291 -31.04 4.72 -3.05
C LEU A 291 -29.71 4.90 -3.80
N VAL A 292 -29.76 5.37 -5.05
CA VAL A 292 -28.54 5.68 -5.81
C VAL A 292 -27.79 6.84 -5.16
N ALA A 293 -28.49 7.89 -4.73
CA ALA A 293 -27.88 9.01 -3.99
C ALA A 293 -27.25 8.53 -2.68
N GLY A 294 -27.90 7.64 -1.93
CA GLY A 294 -27.33 7.03 -0.72
C GLY A 294 -26.08 6.18 -1.02
N MET A 295 -26.08 5.41 -2.10
CA MET A 295 -24.91 4.66 -2.57
C MET A 295 -23.75 5.57 -2.94
N ILE A 296 -24.00 6.66 -3.68
CA ILE A 296 -22.96 7.63 -4.05
C ILE A 296 -22.45 8.40 -2.83
N ALA A 297 -23.34 8.80 -1.91
CA ALA A 297 -22.95 9.43 -0.66
C ALA A 297 -22.06 8.50 0.19
N PHE A 298 -22.42 7.22 0.28
CA PHE A 298 -21.57 6.22 0.94
C PHE A 298 -20.23 6.06 0.23
N ALA A 299 -20.22 5.95 -1.11
CA ALA A 299 -19.00 5.81 -1.88
C ALA A 299 -18.05 7.00 -1.65
N ALA A 300 -18.59 8.22 -1.72
CA ALA A 300 -17.88 9.46 -1.46
C ALA A 300 -17.36 9.51 -0.02
N PHE A 301 -18.18 9.18 0.97
CA PHE A 301 -17.74 9.12 2.36
C PHE A 301 -16.57 8.16 2.54
N ALA A 302 -16.66 6.93 2.02
CA ALA A 302 -15.59 5.93 2.15
C ALA A 302 -14.25 6.37 1.51
N ARG A 303 -14.30 7.19 0.45
CA ARG A 303 -13.12 7.62 -0.30
C ARG A 303 -12.54 8.95 0.18
N PHE A 304 -13.37 9.92 0.57
CA PHE A 304 -12.91 11.25 0.98
C PHE A 304 -12.72 11.41 2.49
N TYR A 305 -13.34 10.57 3.33
CA TYR A 305 -13.20 10.69 4.78
C TYR A 305 -11.73 10.48 5.21
N GLN A 306 -11.11 11.48 5.83
CA GLN A 306 -9.69 11.46 6.23
C GLN A 306 -8.72 11.14 5.06
N LEU A 307 -9.02 11.60 3.84
CA LEU A 307 -8.19 11.29 2.66
C LEU A 307 -6.74 11.80 2.77
N ASP A 308 -6.55 12.93 3.45
CA ASP A 308 -5.23 13.54 3.66
C ASP A 308 -4.41 12.84 4.75
N SER A 309 -5.07 12.24 5.75
CA SER A 309 -4.42 11.62 6.91
C SER A 309 -4.41 10.10 6.90
N PHE A 310 -5.19 9.45 6.02
CA PHE A 310 -5.28 7.99 5.94
C PHE A 310 -5.34 7.48 4.49
N PRO A 311 -4.44 6.56 4.07
CA PRO A 311 -3.28 6.07 4.82
C PRO A 311 -2.31 7.23 5.10
N TYR A 312 -1.53 7.13 6.18
CA TYR A 312 -0.60 8.21 6.54
C TYR A 312 0.59 8.21 5.59
N GLY A 313 1.18 7.04 5.38
CA GLY A 313 2.35 6.86 4.55
C GLY A 313 2.13 7.17 3.07
N ILE A 314 3.23 7.47 2.38
CA ILE A 314 3.30 7.66 0.93
C ILE A 314 3.92 6.41 0.31
N GLU A 315 3.20 5.78 -0.60
CA GLU A 315 3.70 4.63 -1.34
C GLU A 315 4.76 5.07 -2.38
N GLY A 316 5.74 4.22 -2.72
CA GLY A 316 6.86 4.62 -3.58
C GLY A 316 6.44 4.97 -5.01
N ASP A 317 5.56 4.16 -5.62
CA ASP A 317 4.98 4.47 -6.92
C ASP A 317 4.01 5.67 -6.84
N GLU A 318 3.30 5.87 -5.72
CA GLU A 318 2.50 7.09 -5.46
C GLU A 318 3.37 8.36 -5.49
N ALA A 319 4.50 8.32 -4.77
CA ALA A 319 5.46 9.41 -4.66
C ALA A 319 6.05 9.74 -6.03
N LYS A 320 6.59 8.71 -6.70
CA LYS A 320 7.19 8.82 -8.03
C LYS A 320 6.19 9.38 -9.05
N TRP A 321 5.01 8.78 -9.15
CA TRP A 321 4.01 9.19 -10.12
C TRP A 321 3.53 10.63 -9.90
N THR A 322 3.27 11.00 -8.64
CA THR A 322 2.87 12.37 -8.29
C THR A 322 3.96 13.38 -8.61
N ALA A 323 5.22 13.06 -8.32
CA ALA A 323 6.35 13.91 -8.66
C ALA A 323 6.49 14.09 -10.18
N GLU A 324 6.47 13.02 -10.95
CA GLU A 324 6.58 13.11 -12.41
C GLU A 324 5.49 14.00 -13.02
N VAL A 325 4.25 13.87 -12.55
CA VAL A 325 3.12 14.71 -12.99
C VAL A 325 3.33 16.18 -12.61
N VAL A 326 3.83 16.48 -11.40
CA VAL A 326 4.06 17.86 -10.96
C VAL A 326 5.23 18.49 -11.72
N TRP A 327 6.37 17.79 -11.85
CA TRP A 327 7.57 18.35 -12.47
C TRP A 327 7.37 18.57 -13.96
N LEU A 328 6.89 17.56 -14.68
CA LEU A 328 6.67 17.71 -16.12
C LEU A 328 5.36 18.44 -16.44
N GLY A 329 4.26 18.12 -15.75
CA GLY A 329 2.92 18.60 -16.09
C GLY A 329 2.59 20.01 -15.59
N LEU A 330 3.20 20.45 -14.48
CA LEU A 330 3.06 21.81 -13.96
C LEU A 330 4.29 22.67 -14.20
N ARG A 331 5.49 22.18 -13.85
CA ARG A 331 6.72 22.98 -13.93
C ARG A 331 7.33 22.98 -15.35
N GLY A 332 6.97 22.00 -16.18
CA GLY A 332 7.58 21.84 -17.51
C GLY A 332 9.03 21.37 -17.45
N GLU A 333 9.46 20.82 -16.31
CA GLU A 333 10.80 20.29 -16.12
C GLU A 333 10.87 18.85 -16.64
N PRO A 334 11.71 18.57 -17.66
CA PRO A 334 11.80 17.23 -18.22
C PRO A 334 12.51 16.29 -17.24
N ASP A 335 11.81 15.23 -16.86
CA ASP A 335 12.38 14.04 -16.25
C ASP A 335 12.21 12.86 -17.23
N ILE A 336 13.22 11.99 -17.34
CA ILE A 336 13.22 10.91 -18.34
C ILE A 336 12.05 9.95 -18.08
N SER A 337 11.80 9.63 -16.81
CA SER A 337 10.70 8.74 -16.41
C SER A 337 9.34 9.43 -16.63
N ALA A 338 9.22 10.71 -16.27
CA ALA A 338 8.01 11.51 -16.54
C ALA A 338 7.70 11.62 -18.04
N LEU A 339 8.71 11.83 -18.90
CA LEU A 339 8.54 11.90 -20.35
C LEU A 339 8.05 10.56 -20.90
N TYR A 340 8.68 9.46 -20.45
CA TYR A 340 8.24 8.12 -20.80
C TYR A 340 6.77 7.89 -20.41
N HIS A 341 6.38 8.21 -19.18
CA HIS A 341 5.01 8.01 -18.72
C HIS A 341 4.00 8.94 -19.38
N ARG A 342 4.33 10.22 -19.63
CA ARG A 342 3.47 11.12 -20.40
C ARG A 342 3.21 10.57 -21.81
N ASP A 343 4.24 10.04 -22.46
CA ASP A 343 4.15 9.60 -23.86
C ASP A 343 3.51 8.21 -23.99
N ALA A 344 3.79 7.31 -23.04
CA ALA A 344 3.27 5.94 -23.02
C ALA A 344 1.89 5.80 -22.36
N LEU A 345 1.65 6.58 -21.29
CA LEU A 345 0.46 6.52 -20.42
C LEU A 345 -0.19 7.92 -20.29
N PRO A 346 -0.51 8.60 -21.41
CA PRO A 346 -0.91 10.00 -21.38
C PRO A 346 -2.18 10.24 -20.57
N VAL A 347 -3.11 9.28 -20.52
CA VAL A 347 -4.43 9.51 -19.92
C VAL A 347 -4.33 9.66 -18.41
N SER A 348 -3.67 8.73 -17.71
CA SER A 348 -3.45 8.84 -16.26
C SER A 348 -2.62 10.08 -15.92
N PHE A 349 -1.58 10.38 -16.70
CA PHE A 349 -0.73 11.55 -16.49
C PHE A 349 -1.54 12.87 -16.53
N TYR A 350 -2.39 13.04 -17.56
CA TYR A 350 -3.19 14.26 -17.71
C TYR A 350 -4.41 14.30 -16.78
N MET A 351 -4.96 13.15 -16.38
CA MET A 351 -6.01 13.08 -15.36
C MET A 351 -5.52 13.76 -14.07
N GLN A 352 -4.35 13.38 -13.57
CA GLN A 352 -3.79 13.94 -12.34
C GLN A 352 -3.27 15.39 -12.53
N THR A 353 -2.66 15.71 -13.69
CA THR A 353 -2.15 17.06 -13.99
C THR A 353 -3.24 18.12 -13.80
N LEU A 354 -4.48 17.85 -14.23
CA LEU A 354 -5.60 18.78 -14.11
C LEU A 354 -5.87 19.16 -12.64
N PHE A 355 -5.84 18.21 -11.71
CA PHE A 355 -6.13 18.46 -10.31
C PHE A 355 -5.01 19.24 -9.63
N HIS A 356 -3.75 18.95 -9.95
CA HIS A 356 -2.65 19.78 -9.46
C HIS A 356 -2.68 21.22 -9.98
N ARG A 357 -3.20 21.46 -11.20
CA ARG A 357 -3.41 22.83 -11.71
C ARG A 357 -4.51 23.58 -10.95
N ILE A 358 -5.55 22.88 -10.49
CA ILE A 358 -6.70 23.48 -9.82
C ILE A 358 -6.43 23.67 -8.31
N MET A 359 -5.80 22.68 -7.68
CA MET A 359 -5.65 22.59 -6.22
C MET A 359 -4.23 22.88 -5.73
N GLY A 360 -3.27 22.98 -6.64
CA GLY A 360 -1.83 23.08 -6.32
C GLY A 360 -1.12 21.72 -6.28
N PRO A 361 0.22 21.71 -6.38
CA PRO A 361 1.02 20.51 -6.19
C PRO A 361 0.91 20.06 -4.72
N SER A 362 0.33 18.89 -4.49
CA SER A 362 0.18 18.30 -3.15
C SER A 362 -0.22 16.83 -3.26
N LEU A 363 0.11 16.02 -2.24
CA LEU A 363 -0.37 14.63 -2.20
C LEU A 363 -1.91 14.56 -2.11
N TYR A 364 -2.53 15.52 -1.42
CA TYR A 364 -3.99 15.59 -1.31
C TYR A 364 -4.67 15.75 -2.67
N ALA A 365 -4.15 16.61 -3.56
CA ALA A 365 -4.70 16.78 -4.91
C ALA A 365 -4.64 15.48 -5.72
N ALA A 366 -3.54 14.74 -5.61
CA ALA A 366 -3.35 13.44 -6.26
C ALA A 366 -4.36 12.41 -5.74
N ARG A 367 -4.49 12.25 -4.42
CA ARG A 367 -5.44 11.30 -3.80
C ARG A 367 -6.90 11.69 -4.04
N PHE A 368 -7.20 12.99 -4.06
CA PHE A 368 -8.55 13.50 -4.35
C PHE A 368 -9.02 13.12 -5.74
N GLU A 369 -8.13 13.17 -6.73
CA GLU A 369 -8.40 12.81 -8.12
C GLU A 369 -8.85 11.34 -8.26
N VAL A 370 -8.04 10.39 -7.78
CA VAL A 370 -8.39 8.95 -7.83
C VAL A 370 -9.65 8.63 -7.02
N ALA A 371 -9.85 9.29 -5.88
CA ALA A 371 -11.05 9.17 -5.06
C ALA A 371 -12.31 9.64 -5.81
N LEU A 372 -12.22 10.77 -6.50
CA LEU A 372 -13.32 11.33 -7.29
C LEU A 372 -13.67 10.42 -8.48
N PHE A 373 -12.68 9.96 -9.24
CA PHE A 373 -12.93 9.05 -10.36
C PHE A 373 -13.52 7.72 -9.90
N SER A 374 -13.15 7.27 -8.71
CA SER A 374 -13.72 6.09 -8.06
C SER A 374 -15.21 6.28 -7.70
N VAL A 375 -15.63 7.44 -7.22
CA VAL A 375 -17.05 7.78 -6.99
C VAL A 375 -17.83 7.86 -8.31
N ILE A 376 -17.25 8.51 -9.33
CA ILE A 376 -17.84 8.60 -10.67
C ILE A 376 -18.02 7.19 -11.24
N ALA A 377 -17.00 6.33 -11.12
CA ALA A 377 -17.05 4.94 -11.56
C ALA A 377 -18.19 4.16 -10.90
N ALA A 378 -18.48 4.37 -9.60
CA ALA A 378 -19.62 3.75 -8.92
C ALA A 378 -20.97 4.18 -9.53
N LEU A 379 -21.12 5.45 -9.90
CA LEU A 379 -22.32 5.96 -10.58
C LEU A 379 -22.45 5.36 -12.00
N VAL A 380 -21.37 5.39 -12.77
CA VAL A 380 -21.36 4.87 -14.14
C VAL A 380 -21.62 3.36 -14.14
N LEU A 381 -21.11 2.62 -13.15
CA LEU A 381 -21.40 1.19 -12.96
C LEU A 381 -22.89 0.95 -12.75
N TYR A 382 -23.55 1.75 -11.91
CA TYR A 382 -25.00 1.68 -11.75
C TYR A 382 -25.72 1.96 -13.07
N MET A 383 -25.31 3.01 -13.79
CA MET A 383 -25.90 3.36 -15.09
C MET A 383 -25.71 2.25 -16.14
N TYR A 384 -24.55 1.61 -16.18
CA TYR A 384 -24.28 0.45 -17.02
C TYR A 384 -25.24 -0.68 -16.69
N LEU A 385 -25.27 -1.11 -15.42
CA LEU A 385 -26.09 -2.24 -15.00
C LEU A 385 -27.58 -1.95 -15.16
N ARG A 386 -28.01 -0.71 -14.93
CA ARG A 386 -29.41 -0.31 -15.12
C ARG A 386 -29.90 -0.48 -16.57
N GLN A 387 -28.99 -0.49 -17.54
CA GLN A 387 -29.29 -0.73 -18.96
C GLN A 387 -29.36 -2.21 -19.34
N VAL A 388 -28.66 -3.09 -18.63
CA VAL A 388 -28.52 -4.51 -19.00
C VAL A 388 -29.08 -5.50 -17.97
N ALA A 389 -29.52 -5.01 -16.80
CA ALA A 389 -29.98 -5.80 -15.67
C ALA A 389 -31.25 -5.22 -15.04
N ALA A 390 -31.90 -6.01 -14.18
CA ALA A 390 -32.95 -5.52 -13.29
C ALA A 390 -32.40 -4.47 -12.30
N MET A 391 -33.17 -3.41 -12.03
CA MET A 391 -32.75 -2.32 -11.14
C MET A 391 -32.27 -2.78 -9.75
N PRO A 392 -32.93 -3.72 -9.03
CA PRO A 392 -32.45 -4.15 -7.72
C PRO A 392 -31.07 -4.83 -7.79
N LEU A 393 -30.80 -5.56 -8.88
CA LEU A 393 -29.51 -6.19 -9.11
C LEU A 393 -28.45 -5.14 -9.46
N ALA A 394 -28.80 -4.14 -10.29
CA ALA A 394 -27.91 -3.03 -10.60
C ALA A 394 -27.49 -2.27 -9.32
N LEU A 395 -28.46 -1.89 -8.48
CA LEU A 395 -28.18 -1.23 -7.21
C LEU A 395 -27.35 -2.11 -6.26
N LEU A 396 -27.69 -3.39 -6.16
CA LEU A 396 -26.97 -4.34 -5.29
C LEU A 396 -25.50 -4.48 -5.70
N ALA A 397 -25.22 -4.77 -6.97
CA ALA A 397 -23.85 -4.94 -7.45
C ALA A 397 -23.03 -3.65 -7.32
N SER A 398 -23.63 -2.49 -7.63
CA SER A 398 -22.97 -1.19 -7.45
C SER A 398 -22.73 -0.86 -5.98
N TRP A 399 -23.66 -1.21 -5.07
CA TRP A 399 -23.47 -1.05 -3.62
C TRP A 399 -22.32 -1.91 -3.11
N LEU A 400 -22.24 -3.18 -3.51
CA LEU A 400 -21.15 -4.07 -3.11
C LEU A 400 -19.79 -3.58 -3.63
N ALA A 401 -19.73 -3.08 -4.86
CA ALA A 401 -18.51 -2.47 -5.40
C ALA A 401 -18.14 -1.17 -4.66
N ALA A 402 -19.11 -0.30 -4.37
CA ALA A 402 -18.88 0.93 -3.61
C ALA A 402 -18.35 0.68 -2.20
N ALA A 403 -18.78 -0.42 -1.57
CA ALA A 403 -18.38 -0.89 -0.25
C ALA A 403 -17.18 -1.85 -0.23
N SER A 404 -16.53 -2.06 -1.37
CA SER A 404 -15.36 -2.92 -1.47
C SER A 404 -14.18 -2.36 -0.68
N VAL A 405 -13.63 -3.17 0.25
CA VAL A 405 -12.39 -2.82 0.97
C VAL A 405 -11.23 -2.60 0.00
N PHE A 406 -11.11 -3.45 -1.03
CA PHE A 406 -10.05 -3.35 -2.02
C PHE A 406 -10.18 -2.06 -2.85
N ASP A 407 -11.41 -1.75 -3.29
CA ASP A 407 -11.68 -0.52 -4.04
C ASP A 407 -11.44 0.75 -3.24
N ILE A 408 -11.84 0.74 -1.96
CA ILE A 408 -11.59 1.85 -1.03
C ILE A 408 -10.09 2.06 -0.86
N SER A 409 -9.33 0.97 -0.69
CA SER A 409 -7.87 1.04 -0.53
C SER A 409 -7.18 1.59 -1.78
N ALA A 410 -7.47 1.01 -2.95
CA ALA A 410 -6.87 1.45 -4.21
C ALA A 410 -7.22 2.91 -4.55
N SER A 411 -8.48 3.32 -4.36
CA SER A 411 -8.90 4.69 -4.70
C SER A 411 -8.54 5.77 -3.68
N ARG A 412 -7.67 5.45 -2.72
CA ARG A 412 -7.10 6.41 -1.76
C ARG A 412 -5.58 6.52 -1.87
N LEU A 413 -4.98 5.81 -2.83
CA LEU A 413 -3.57 5.87 -3.20
C LEU A 413 -3.48 6.37 -4.64
N ALA A 414 -2.71 7.43 -4.88
CA ALA A 414 -2.62 8.09 -6.17
C ALA A 414 -1.61 7.43 -7.14
N ASN A 415 -1.63 6.11 -7.21
CA ASN A 415 -0.76 5.33 -8.07
C ASN A 415 -1.35 5.26 -9.49
N VAL A 416 -0.51 4.97 -10.49
CA VAL A 416 -0.97 4.84 -11.88
C VAL A 416 -2.06 3.75 -12.02
N GLU A 417 -1.95 2.66 -11.25
CA GLU A 417 -2.93 1.57 -11.18
C GLU A 417 -4.31 2.04 -10.71
N SER A 418 -4.38 3.06 -9.87
CA SER A 418 -5.64 3.53 -9.28
C SER A 418 -6.56 4.22 -10.30
N HIS A 419 -6.01 4.66 -11.43
CA HIS A 419 -6.71 5.38 -12.50
C HIS A 419 -7.52 4.46 -13.43
N VAL A 420 -7.31 3.14 -13.37
CA VAL A 420 -7.78 2.21 -14.40
C VAL A 420 -9.27 1.89 -14.34
N LYS A 421 -9.89 1.91 -13.15
CA LYS A 421 -11.21 1.32 -12.92
C LYS A 421 -12.34 1.96 -13.73
N LEU A 422 -12.29 3.28 -13.90
CA LEU A 422 -13.37 4.00 -14.59
C LEU A 422 -13.52 3.54 -16.04
N TRP A 423 -12.42 3.24 -16.73
CA TRP A 423 -12.41 3.05 -18.16
C TRP A 423 -13.12 1.78 -18.66
N PRO A 424 -12.90 0.59 -18.07
CA PRO A 424 -13.72 -0.59 -18.38
C PRO A 424 -15.21 -0.36 -18.14
N ILE A 425 -15.57 0.26 -17.00
CA ILE A 425 -16.96 0.54 -16.64
C ILE A 425 -17.60 1.49 -17.68
N LEU A 426 -16.93 2.59 -18.00
CA LEU A 426 -17.42 3.60 -18.94
C LEU A 426 -17.52 3.03 -20.36
N THR A 427 -16.54 2.24 -20.80
CA THR A 427 -16.56 1.56 -22.10
C THR A 427 -17.79 0.65 -22.22
N PHE A 428 -18.04 -0.20 -21.24
CA PHE A 428 -19.21 -1.08 -21.26
C PHE A 428 -20.52 -0.32 -21.06
N ALA A 429 -20.56 0.75 -20.26
CA ALA A 429 -21.72 1.61 -20.11
C ALA A 429 -22.12 2.27 -21.44
N ALA A 430 -21.15 2.86 -22.13
CA ALA A 430 -21.34 3.52 -23.41
C ALA A 430 -21.66 2.51 -24.52
N LEU A 431 -21.03 1.33 -24.51
CA LEU A 431 -21.33 0.26 -25.47
C LEU A 431 -22.75 -0.28 -25.29
N ALA A 432 -23.21 -0.47 -24.04
CA ALA A 432 -24.59 -0.88 -23.76
C ALA A 432 -25.60 0.15 -24.28
N PHE A 433 -25.28 1.44 -24.13
CA PHE A 433 -26.08 2.53 -24.66
C PHE A 433 -26.07 2.55 -26.19
N ALA A 434 -24.91 2.36 -26.81
CA ALA A 434 -24.75 2.32 -28.26
C ALA A 434 -25.53 1.19 -28.91
N ILE A 435 -25.46 -0.01 -28.32
CA ILE A 435 -26.24 -1.18 -28.74
C ILE A 435 -27.75 -0.94 -28.64
N LYS A 436 -28.20 -0.17 -27.64
CA LYS A 436 -29.61 0.17 -27.51
C LYS A 436 -30.08 1.15 -28.59
N ILE A 437 -29.26 2.14 -28.93
CA ILE A 437 -29.60 3.18 -29.92
C ILE A 437 -29.40 2.70 -31.36
N ARG A 438 -28.45 1.79 -31.59
CA ARG A 438 -28.07 1.26 -32.91
C ARG A 438 -27.64 2.35 -33.89
N HIS A 439 -26.86 3.30 -33.39
CA HIS A 439 -26.30 4.37 -34.21
C HIS A 439 -24.79 4.44 -33.99
N TRP A 440 -24.04 4.68 -35.06
CA TRP A 440 -22.58 4.64 -35.05
C TRP A 440 -21.95 5.67 -34.10
N ALA A 441 -22.57 6.84 -33.89
CA ALA A 441 -22.00 7.89 -33.05
C ALA A 441 -21.86 7.47 -31.56
N PRO A 442 -22.88 6.89 -30.90
CA PRO A 442 -22.69 6.23 -29.61
C PRO A 442 -21.60 5.16 -29.57
N PHE A 443 -21.45 4.36 -30.64
CA PHE A 443 -20.35 3.38 -30.74
C PHE A 443 -18.99 4.10 -30.76
N ALA A 444 -18.86 5.21 -31.47
CA ALA A 444 -17.65 6.03 -31.46
C ALA A 444 -17.32 6.58 -30.07
N VAL A 445 -18.32 7.05 -29.31
CA VAL A 445 -18.12 7.49 -27.91
C VAL A 445 -17.62 6.34 -27.02
N ALA A 446 -18.19 5.14 -27.18
CA ALA A 446 -17.73 3.96 -26.47
C ALA A 446 -16.30 3.55 -26.90
N GLY A 447 -15.98 3.72 -28.18
CA GLY A 447 -14.64 3.54 -28.73
C GLY A 447 -13.61 4.51 -28.18
N ILE A 448 -13.99 5.78 -27.98
CA ILE A 448 -13.14 6.78 -27.32
C ILE A 448 -12.85 6.37 -25.88
N ALA A 449 -13.87 5.92 -25.13
CA ALA A 449 -13.67 5.40 -23.77
C ALA A 449 -12.73 4.18 -23.75
N LEU A 450 -12.85 3.27 -24.73
CA LEU A 450 -11.93 2.14 -24.89
C LEU A 450 -10.50 2.62 -25.15
N ALA A 451 -10.30 3.53 -26.10
CA ALA A 451 -8.98 4.06 -26.44
C ALA A 451 -8.33 4.76 -25.25
N LEU A 452 -9.09 5.57 -24.51
CA LEU A 452 -8.61 6.23 -23.29
C LEU A 452 -8.21 5.20 -22.22
N GLY A 453 -9.01 4.14 -22.04
CA GLY A 453 -8.66 3.05 -21.14
C GLY A 453 -7.35 2.36 -21.50
N LEU A 454 -7.16 2.03 -22.79
CA LEU A 454 -5.92 1.39 -23.27
C LEU A 454 -4.69 2.29 -23.09
N LEU A 455 -4.87 3.62 -23.16
CA LEU A 455 -3.83 4.63 -22.94
C LEU A 455 -3.65 5.05 -21.46
N THR A 456 -4.37 4.43 -20.53
CA THR A 456 -4.28 4.74 -19.09
C THR A 456 -3.21 3.91 -18.41
N TYR A 457 -3.28 2.58 -18.58
CA TYR A 457 -2.32 1.63 -18.01
C TYR A 457 -2.41 0.27 -18.69
N ASP A 458 -1.34 -0.51 -18.65
CA ASP A 458 -1.24 -1.82 -19.33
C ASP A 458 -2.20 -2.88 -18.78
N THR A 459 -2.55 -2.83 -17.49
CA THR A 459 -3.57 -3.71 -16.89
C THR A 459 -4.96 -3.58 -17.53
N VAL A 460 -5.21 -2.50 -18.30
CA VAL A 460 -6.47 -2.28 -19.01
C VAL A 460 -6.49 -2.93 -20.40
N TRP A 461 -5.36 -3.38 -20.95
CA TRP A 461 -5.32 -3.98 -22.30
C TRP A 461 -6.28 -5.14 -22.55
N PRO A 462 -6.56 -6.04 -21.58
CA PRO A 462 -7.60 -7.06 -21.76
C PRO A 462 -8.98 -6.49 -22.10
N LEU A 463 -9.24 -5.20 -21.84
CA LEU A 463 -10.46 -4.50 -22.24
C LEU A 463 -10.69 -4.55 -23.75
N GLY A 464 -9.64 -4.40 -24.56
CA GLY A 464 -9.75 -4.43 -26.02
C GLY A 464 -10.25 -5.78 -26.51
N LEU A 465 -9.69 -6.87 -25.98
CA LEU A 465 -10.12 -8.22 -26.30
C LEU A 465 -11.54 -8.52 -25.77
N ALA A 466 -11.86 -8.09 -24.54
CA ALA A 466 -13.18 -8.26 -23.98
C ALA A 466 -14.26 -7.54 -24.79
N ALA A 467 -13.98 -6.29 -25.18
CA ALA A 467 -14.87 -5.50 -26.02
C ALA A 467 -15.03 -6.13 -27.41
N LEU A 468 -13.97 -6.66 -28.02
CA LEU A 468 -14.03 -7.38 -29.30
C LEU A 468 -14.96 -8.59 -29.24
N VAL A 469 -14.77 -9.46 -28.25
CA VAL A 469 -15.62 -10.65 -28.06
C VAL A 469 -17.09 -10.24 -27.85
N ILE A 470 -17.34 -9.20 -27.04
CA ILE A 470 -18.69 -8.70 -26.76
C ILE A 470 -19.35 -8.13 -28.02
N VAL A 471 -18.64 -7.27 -28.77
CA VAL A 471 -19.16 -6.64 -29.99
C VAL A 471 -19.50 -7.69 -31.06
N ILE A 472 -18.61 -8.67 -31.28
CA ILE A 472 -18.87 -9.78 -32.21
C ILE A 472 -20.13 -10.55 -31.79
N ALA A 473 -20.24 -10.93 -30.52
CA ALA A 473 -21.39 -11.69 -30.03
C ALA A 473 -22.71 -10.90 -30.15
N GLU A 474 -22.69 -9.59 -29.88
CA GLU A 474 -23.88 -8.73 -29.98
C GLU A 474 -24.32 -8.54 -31.43
N PHE A 475 -23.41 -8.40 -32.40
CA PHE A 475 -23.78 -8.33 -33.81
C PHE A 475 -24.34 -9.66 -34.35
N LEU A 476 -23.77 -10.79 -33.92
CA LEU A 476 -24.33 -12.11 -34.24
C LEU A 476 -25.75 -12.28 -33.67
N HIS A 477 -26.05 -11.68 -32.52
CA HIS A 477 -27.38 -11.73 -31.92
C HIS A 477 -28.40 -10.77 -32.52
N GLN A 478 -27.99 -9.56 -32.92
CA GLN A 478 -28.94 -8.49 -33.32
C GLN A 478 -29.50 -8.63 -34.73
N LYS A 479 -28.99 -9.55 -35.55
CA LYS A 479 -29.39 -9.74 -36.96
C LYS A 479 -29.33 -8.43 -37.77
N GLU A 480 -28.37 -7.57 -37.45
CA GLU A 480 -28.11 -6.35 -38.24
C GLU A 480 -27.59 -6.72 -39.64
N THR A 481 -27.72 -5.80 -40.59
CA THR A 481 -27.06 -6.02 -41.89
C THR A 481 -25.54 -6.04 -41.67
N PRO A 482 -24.77 -6.86 -42.42
CA PRO A 482 -23.31 -6.89 -42.27
C PRO A 482 -22.66 -5.51 -42.46
N ALA A 483 -23.25 -4.65 -43.29
CA ALA A 483 -22.79 -3.29 -43.52
C ALA A 483 -22.98 -2.39 -42.28
N ASP A 484 -24.15 -2.44 -41.64
CA ASP A 484 -24.40 -1.67 -40.41
C ASP A 484 -23.54 -2.17 -39.25
N ALA A 485 -23.42 -3.49 -39.10
CA ALA A 485 -22.57 -4.11 -38.11
C ALA A 485 -21.10 -3.69 -38.31
N LEU A 486 -20.58 -3.73 -39.54
CA LEU A 486 -19.22 -3.28 -39.86
C LEU A 486 -19.04 -1.78 -39.62
N ARG A 487 -20.03 -0.95 -39.96
CA ARG A 487 -20.00 0.50 -39.68
C ARG A 487 -19.96 0.79 -38.18
N ASN A 488 -20.79 0.11 -37.39
CA ASN A 488 -20.84 0.26 -35.94
C ASN A 488 -19.57 -0.29 -35.27
N ALA A 489 -19.06 -1.46 -35.73
CA ALA A 489 -17.78 -2.03 -35.31
C ALA A 489 -16.63 -1.07 -35.61
N GLY A 490 -16.59 -0.55 -36.84
CA GLY A 490 -15.57 0.41 -37.28
C GLY A 490 -15.60 1.67 -36.45
N ALA A 491 -16.79 2.23 -36.18
CA ALA A 491 -16.93 3.39 -35.30
C ALA A 491 -16.43 3.11 -33.88
N PHE A 492 -16.68 1.92 -33.33
CA PHE A 492 -16.23 1.52 -32.00
C PHE A 492 -14.71 1.29 -31.93
N PHE A 493 -14.11 0.59 -32.89
CA PHE A 493 -12.68 0.27 -32.85
C PHE A 493 -11.77 1.36 -33.44
N ALA A 494 -12.30 2.28 -34.26
CA ALA A 494 -11.49 3.32 -34.90
C ALA A 494 -10.67 4.15 -33.90
N PRO A 495 -11.21 4.65 -32.76
CA PRO A 495 -10.40 5.40 -31.79
C PRO A 495 -9.25 4.57 -31.20
N ALA A 496 -9.48 3.30 -30.87
CA ALA A 496 -8.44 2.41 -30.36
C ALA A 496 -7.37 2.12 -31.43
N LEU A 497 -7.78 1.89 -32.68
CA LEU A 497 -6.85 1.72 -33.81
C LEU A 497 -6.00 2.98 -34.04
N LEU A 498 -6.59 4.17 -33.91
CA LEU A 498 -5.88 5.45 -34.03
C LEU A 498 -4.88 5.67 -32.88
N SER A 499 -5.08 5.04 -31.73
CA SER A 499 -4.13 5.07 -30.60
C SER A 499 -2.97 4.06 -30.70
N LEU A 500 -3.02 3.12 -31.66
CA LEU A 500 -1.99 2.09 -31.82
C LEU A 500 -0.55 2.62 -31.97
N PRO A 501 -0.28 3.74 -32.67
CA PRO A 501 1.08 4.27 -32.76
C PRO A 501 1.71 4.61 -31.39
N LEU A 502 0.88 4.93 -30.38
CA LEU A 502 1.33 5.15 -29.00
C LEU A 502 1.41 3.83 -28.21
N LEU A 503 0.42 2.95 -28.40
CA LEU A 503 0.35 1.68 -27.67
C LEU A 503 1.42 0.66 -28.10
N ILE A 504 1.74 0.56 -29.39
CA ILE A 504 2.65 -0.48 -29.91
C ILE A 504 4.06 -0.36 -29.29
N PRO A 505 4.72 0.82 -29.28
CA PRO A 505 6.04 0.95 -28.64
C PRO A 505 6.00 0.61 -27.15
N TYR A 506 4.94 1.04 -26.44
CA TYR A 506 4.78 0.75 -25.02
C TYR A 506 4.56 -0.75 -24.75
N ILE A 507 3.68 -1.42 -25.52
CA ILE A 507 3.46 -2.87 -25.47
C ILE A 507 4.76 -3.61 -25.74
N ALA A 508 5.50 -3.25 -26.78
CA ALA A 508 6.77 -3.88 -27.10
C ALA A 508 7.79 -3.75 -25.94
N GLY A 509 7.89 -2.56 -25.35
CA GLY A 509 8.75 -2.32 -24.18
C GLY A 509 8.33 -3.16 -22.97
N ARG A 510 7.03 -3.23 -22.66
CA ARG A 510 6.52 -4.02 -21.52
C ARG A 510 6.66 -5.52 -21.73
N MET A 511 6.48 -6.02 -22.94
CA MET A 511 6.70 -7.43 -23.24
C MET A 511 8.17 -7.85 -22.99
N SER A 512 9.11 -6.95 -23.23
CA SER A 512 10.52 -7.18 -22.84
C SER A 512 10.72 -7.13 -21.32
N TYR A 513 10.07 -6.19 -20.63
CA TYR A 513 10.15 -6.05 -19.17
C TYR A 513 9.60 -7.28 -18.42
N TYR A 514 8.49 -7.86 -18.88
CA TYR A 514 7.89 -9.01 -18.22
C TYR A 514 8.72 -10.28 -18.31
N ASP A 515 9.70 -10.32 -19.23
CA ASP A 515 10.59 -11.45 -19.50
C ASP A 515 9.87 -12.80 -19.37
N LEU A 516 8.88 -13.02 -20.23
CA LEU A 516 8.07 -14.24 -20.18
C LEU A 516 8.94 -15.49 -20.33
N GLY A 517 10.15 -15.42 -20.92
CA GLY A 517 11.07 -16.55 -20.95
C GLY A 517 11.51 -16.98 -19.55
N ALA A 518 11.91 -16.02 -18.71
CA ALA A 518 12.37 -16.26 -17.34
C ALA A 518 11.28 -16.77 -16.38
N LYS A 519 10.00 -16.76 -16.77
CA LYS A 519 8.87 -17.23 -15.93
C LYS A 519 8.63 -18.75 -16.00
N GLY A 520 9.59 -19.54 -16.48
CA GLY A 520 9.53 -21.01 -16.43
C GLY A 520 8.53 -21.64 -17.41
N TRP A 521 8.20 -20.95 -18.50
CA TRP A 521 7.26 -21.46 -19.52
C TRP A 521 7.79 -22.69 -20.27
N GLU A 522 9.05 -23.05 -20.09
CA GLU A 522 9.67 -24.27 -20.62
C GLU A 522 8.96 -25.55 -20.16
N SER A 523 8.37 -25.54 -18.95
CA SER A 523 7.59 -26.67 -18.40
C SER A 523 6.13 -26.73 -18.89
N GLY A 524 5.74 -25.82 -19.79
CA GLY A 524 4.46 -25.84 -20.50
C GLY A 524 3.22 -25.86 -19.59
N ALA A 525 2.42 -26.92 -19.69
CA ALA A 525 1.12 -27.02 -19.01
C ALA A 525 1.20 -27.06 -17.48
N PHE A 526 2.32 -27.55 -16.91
CA PHE A 526 2.51 -27.58 -15.46
C PHE A 526 2.63 -26.17 -14.89
N THR A 527 3.49 -25.33 -15.48
CA THR A 527 3.64 -23.91 -15.13
C THR A 527 2.31 -23.17 -15.27
N LEU A 528 1.58 -23.41 -16.37
CA LEU A 528 0.26 -22.83 -16.58
C LEU A 528 -0.72 -23.18 -15.45
N TRP A 529 -0.77 -24.45 -15.03
CA TRP A 529 -1.63 -24.91 -13.94
C TRP A 529 -1.23 -24.31 -12.59
N PHE A 530 0.08 -24.25 -12.32
CA PHE A 530 0.61 -23.64 -11.10
C PHE A 530 0.23 -22.15 -11.02
N HIS A 531 0.51 -21.36 -12.06
CA HIS A 531 0.12 -19.95 -12.10
C HIS A 531 -1.41 -19.77 -12.03
N PHE A 532 -2.19 -20.62 -12.69
CA PHE A 532 -3.65 -20.61 -12.58
C PHE A 532 -4.10 -20.84 -11.14
N ARG A 533 -3.49 -21.79 -10.43
CA ARG A 533 -3.81 -22.07 -9.03
C ARG A 533 -3.50 -20.87 -8.14
N GLU A 534 -2.34 -20.22 -8.30
CA GLU A 534 -1.98 -19.04 -7.50
C GLU A 534 -2.90 -17.86 -7.78
N VAL A 535 -3.29 -17.65 -9.05
CA VAL A 535 -4.32 -16.68 -9.40
C VAL A 535 -5.63 -17.00 -8.68
N ILE A 536 -6.12 -18.25 -8.68
CA ILE A 536 -7.35 -18.60 -7.94
C ILE A 536 -7.17 -18.44 -6.42
N ALA A 537 -6.01 -18.78 -5.88
CA ALA A 537 -5.69 -18.65 -4.47
C ALA A 537 -5.74 -17.19 -4.00
N SER A 538 -5.31 -16.24 -4.85
CA SER A 538 -5.41 -14.80 -4.59
C SER A 538 -6.84 -14.32 -4.28
N TRP A 539 -7.84 -14.95 -4.91
CA TRP A 539 -9.24 -14.59 -4.74
C TRP A 539 -9.91 -15.29 -3.56
N TYR A 540 -9.52 -16.53 -3.22
CA TYR A 540 -10.24 -17.35 -2.25
C TYR A 540 -9.51 -17.62 -0.93
N VAL A 541 -8.18 -17.56 -0.93
CA VAL A 541 -7.34 -18.01 0.20
C VAL A 541 -6.58 -16.83 0.79
N HIS A 542 -5.66 -16.25 0.03
CA HIS A 542 -4.73 -15.24 0.52
C HIS A 542 -4.37 -14.29 -0.61
N THR A 543 -4.30 -12.99 -0.34
CA THR A 543 -3.67 -12.03 -1.24
C THR A 543 -2.18 -12.00 -0.99
N TYR A 544 -1.44 -11.87 -2.07
CA TYR A 544 -0.04 -11.49 -1.99
C TYR A 544 0.06 -10.04 -1.53
N ASP A 545 1.08 -9.77 -0.73
CA ASP A 545 1.39 -8.42 -0.29
C ASP A 545 1.51 -7.52 -1.52
N ASP A 546 0.62 -6.55 -1.58
CA ASP A 546 0.51 -5.62 -2.69
C ASP A 546 0.31 -4.23 -2.13
N PHE A 547 0.84 -3.24 -2.86
CA PHE A 547 0.90 -1.92 -2.31
C PHE A 547 -0.48 -1.24 -2.21
N LEU A 548 -1.41 -1.63 -3.08
CA LEU A 548 -2.80 -1.14 -3.05
C LEU A 548 -3.62 -1.78 -1.93
N TYR A 549 -3.23 -2.96 -1.45
CA TYR A 549 -3.98 -3.72 -0.45
C TYR A 549 -3.09 -4.72 0.24
N ASN A 550 -2.64 -4.34 1.43
CA ASN A 550 -1.83 -5.21 2.28
C ASN A 550 -2.67 -5.72 3.47
N ARG A 551 -3.24 -6.89 3.30
CA ARG A 551 -4.01 -7.59 4.34
C ARG A 551 -3.99 -9.08 4.08
N SER A 552 -3.90 -9.88 5.15
CA SER A 552 -4.04 -11.33 5.06
C SER A 552 -5.45 -11.76 4.64
N GLY A 553 -5.53 -12.86 3.89
CA GLY A 553 -6.80 -13.46 3.47
C GLY A 553 -7.20 -13.07 2.03
N PRO A 554 -8.40 -13.43 1.57
CA PRO A 554 -8.79 -13.23 0.17
C PRO A 554 -8.94 -11.76 -0.23
N LEU A 555 -8.80 -11.50 -1.55
CA LEU A 555 -8.93 -10.16 -2.14
C LEU A 555 -10.29 -9.52 -1.90
N LEU A 556 -11.35 -10.33 -1.97
CA LEU A 556 -12.70 -9.92 -1.59
C LEU A 556 -12.94 -10.27 -0.13
N ASN A 557 -13.89 -9.57 0.51
CA ASN A 557 -14.40 -10.01 1.79
C ASN A 557 -14.90 -11.47 1.67
N ALA A 558 -14.37 -12.37 2.50
CA ALA A 558 -14.64 -13.80 2.45
C ALA A 558 -16.14 -14.15 2.49
N PHE A 559 -16.96 -13.29 3.11
CA PHE A 559 -18.42 -13.40 3.10
C PHE A 559 -19.01 -13.42 1.67
N LEU A 560 -18.38 -12.74 0.71
CA LEU A 560 -18.83 -12.61 -0.66
C LEU A 560 -18.41 -13.77 -1.57
N LEU A 561 -17.43 -14.58 -1.17
CA LEU A 561 -16.87 -15.63 -2.02
C LEU A 561 -17.86 -16.76 -2.36
N PRO A 562 -18.68 -17.28 -1.43
CA PRO A 562 -19.75 -18.22 -1.79
C PRO A 562 -20.71 -17.65 -2.84
N TRP A 563 -20.99 -16.35 -2.76
CA TRP A 563 -21.87 -15.65 -3.70
C TRP A 563 -21.20 -15.39 -5.05
N LEU A 564 -19.89 -15.13 -5.07
CA LEU A 564 -19.11 -15.06 -6.30
C LEU A 564 -19.16 -16.40 -7.04
N THR A 565 -18.89 -17.52 -6.35
CA THR A 565 -18.96 -18.86 -6.93
C THR A 565 -20.35 -19.16 -7.50
N PHE A 566 -21.40 -18.87 -6.73
CA PHE A 566 -22.77 -19.05 -7.21
C PHE A 566 -23.08 -18.13 -8.38
N GLY A 567 -22.64 -16.87 -8.33
CA GLY A 567 -22.76 -15.89 -9.40
C GLY A 567 -22.15 -16.34 -10.72
N ILE A 568 -20.93 -16.87 -10.68
CA ILE A 568 -20.25 -17.46 -11.84
C ILE A 568 -21.10 -18.61 -12.40
N ALA A 569 -21.50 -19.57 -11.56
CA ALA A 569 -22.30 -20.71 -11.99
C ALA A 569 -23.66 -20.29 -12.60
N ALA A 570 -24.36 -19.35 -11.97
CA ALA A 570 -25.63 -18.80 -12.45
C ALA A 570 -25.45 -18.04 -13.77
N SER A 571 -24.36 -17.27 -13.92
CA SER A 571 -24.05 -16.57 -15.17
C SER A 571 -23.71 -17.52 -16.30
N ILE A 572 -22.99 -18.63 -16.05
CA ILE A 572 -22.72 -19.65 -17.08
C ILE A 572 -24.04 -20.33 -17.49
N ALA A 573 -24.90 -20.70 -16.54
CA ALA A 573 -26.22 -21.25 -16.87
C ALA A 573 -27.09 -20.25 -17.65
N ALA A 574 -27.00 -18.96 -17.31
CA ALA A 574 -27.69 -17.87 -17.97
C ALA A 574 -26.85 -17.18 -19.07
N TRP A 575 -25.86 -17.85 -19.67
CA TRP A 575 -24.90 -17.19 -20.57
C TRP A 575 -25.51 -16.48 -21.78
N LYS A 576 -26.72 -16.88 -22.20
CA LYS A 576 -27.46 -16.20 -23.28
C LYS A 576 -27.97 -14.82 -22.89
N ARG A 577 -27.91 -14.44 -21.62
CA ARG A 577 -28.32 -13.11 -21.14
C ARG A 577 -27.13 -12.16 -21.24
N ARG A 578 -27.41 -10.97 -21.77
CA ARG A 578 -26.41 -9.92 -22.01
C ARG A 578 -25.53 -9.67 -20.79
N LEU A 579 -26.12 -9.38 -19.63
CA LEU A 579 -25.39 -9.14 -18.38
C LEU A 579 -24.43 -10.30 -18.06
N SER A 580 -24.92 -11.54 -18.09
CA SER A 580 -24.12 -12.72 -17.75
C SER A 580 -22.95 -12.91 -18.71
N PHE A 581 -23.19 -12.81 -20.01
CA PHE A 581 -22.15 -12.94 -21.03
C PHE A 581 -21.07 -11.87 -20.87
N TRP A 582 -21.48 -10.60 -20.81
CA TRP A 582 -20.54 -9.47 -20.74
C TRP A 582 -19.68 -9.55 -19.46
N THR A 583 -20.32 -9.84 -18.33
CA THR A 583 -19.63 -9.94 -17.05
C THR A 583 -18.64 -11.11 -17.01
N LEU A 584 -19.01 -12.26 -17.58
CA LEU A 584 -18.09 -13.41 -17.69
C LEU A 584 -16.92 -13.09 -18.61
N CYS A 585 -17.16 -12.51 -19.80
CA CYS A 585 -16.08 -12.10 -20.70
C CYS A 585 -15.13 -11.10 -20.03
N TRP A 586 -15.67 -10.10 -19.34
CA TRP A 586 -14.89 -9.12 -18.59
C TRP A 586 -14.07 -9.80 -17.49
N PHE A 587 -14.71 -10.57 -16.62
CA PHE A 587 -14.02 -11.24 -15.51
C PHE A 587 -12.92 -12.20 -16.01
N LEU A 588 -13.25 -13.10 -16.93
CA LEU A 588 -12.32 -14.13 -17.39
C LEU A 588 -11.08 -13.54 -18.08
N LEU A 589 -11.24 -12.51 -18.92
CA LEU A 589 -10.15 -11.96 -19.71
C LEU A 589 -9.20 -11.07 -18.90
N PHE A 590 -9.66 -10.47 -17.81
CA PHE A 590 -8.79 -9.70 -16.93
C PHE A 590 -8.13 -10.58 -15.85
N VAL A 591 -8.83 -11.57 -15.31
CA VAL A 591 -8.32 -12.36 -14.18
C VAL A 591 -7.32 -13.43 -14.63
N PHE A 592 -7.52 -14.05 -15.80
CA PHE A 592 -6.74 -15.23 -16.16
C PHE A 592 -5.56 -14.95 -17.11
N PRO A 593 -5.74 -14.49 -18.37
CA PRO A 593 -4.67 -14.52 -19.35
C PRO A 593 -3.39 -13.80 -18.91
N ALA A 594 -3.48 -12.52 -18.52
CA ALA A 594 -2.29 -11.72 -18.20
C ALA A 594 -1.68 -12.08 -16.83
N PRO A 595 -2.45 -12.21 -15.72
CA PRO A 595 -1.90 -12.62 -14.43
C PRO A 595 -1.25 -14.02 -14.45
N ILE A 596 -1.82 -14.96 -15.21
CA ILE A 596 -1.22 -16.29 -15.41
C ILE A 596 0.05 -16.19 -16.25
N ALA A 597 0.01 -15.47 -17.39
CA ALA A 597 1.15 -15.29 -18.29
C ALA A 597 2.38 -14.72 -17.54
N THR A 598 2.14 -13.73 -16.69
CA THR A 598 3.17 -12.96 -15.98
C THR A 598 3.53 -13.50 -14.60
N HIS A 599 2.89 -14.59 -14.14
CA HIS A 599 2.98 -15.10 -12.77
C HIS A 599 2.82 -13.99 -11.71
N SER A 600 1.81 -13.15 -11.89
CA SER A 600 1.60 -11.97 -11.06
C SER A 600 0.22 -12.02 -10.40
N PRO A 601 0.04 -12.78 -9.31
CA PRO A 601 -1.22 -12.89 -8.59
C PRO A 601 -1.53 -11.69 -7.66
N PHE A 602 -1.14 -10.48 -8.08
CA PHE A 602 -1.24 -9.27 -7.26
C PHE A 602 -2.59 -8.55 -7.42
N GLY A 603 -3.11 -8.02 -6.31
CA GLY A 603 -4.37 -7.27 -6.25
C GLY A 603 -4.48 -6.21 -7.33
N ARG A 604 -3.44 -5.38 -7.50
CA ARG A 604 -3.38 -4.31 -8.49
C ARG A 604 -3.69 -4.71 -9.93
N LEU A 605 -3.32 -5.92 -10.35
CA LEU A 605 -3.61 -6.42 -11.70
C LEU A 605 -5.09 -6.80 -11.88
N TYR A 606 -5.78 -7.12 -10.79
CA TYR A 606 -7.20 -7.46 -10.78
C TYR A 606 -8.12 -6.26 -10.64
N TYR A 607 -7.58 -5.08 -10.31
CA TYR A 607 -8.38 -3.90 -10.02
C TYR A 607 -9.36 -3.51 -11.15
N PRO A 608 -8.99 -3.57 -12.45
CA PRO A 608 -9.95 -3.35 -13.54
C PRO A 608 -11.06 -4.43 -13.66
N ALA A 609 -10.84 -5.64 -13.12
CA ALA A 609 -11.81 -6.75 -13.12
C ALA A 609 -12.76 -6.73 -11.92
N LEU A 610 -12.42 -5.96 -10.89
CA LEU A 610 -13.13 -5.91 -9.62
C LEU A 610 -14.64 -5.63 -9.78
N PRO A 611 -15.09 -4.69 -10.64
CA PRO A 611 -16.52 -4.49 -10.86
C PRO A 611 -17.24 -5.74 -11.38
N ALA A 612 -16.61 -6.52 -12.27
CA ALA A 612 -17.19 -7.76 -12.78
C ALA A 612 -17.36 -8.81 -11.67
N ALA A 613 -16.38 -8.93 -10.77
CA ALA A 613 -16.47 -9.82 -9.61
C ALA A 613 -17.63 -9.43 -8.68
N TYR A 614 -17.85 -8.13 -8.46
CA TYR A 614 -19.00 -7.64 -7.66
C TYR A 614 -20.34 -7.81 -8.37
N ILE A 615 -20.39 -7.69 -9.70
CA ILE A 615 -21.58 -8.03 -10.49
C ILE A 615 -21.93 -9.51 -10.33
N LEU A 616 -20.95 -10.42 -10.45
CA LEU A 616 -21.14 -11.85 -10.25
C LEU A 616 -21.64 -12.15 -8.83
N SER A 617 -21.00 -11.58 -7.81
CA SER A 617 -21.43 -11.70 -6.41
C SER A 617 -22.87 -11.19 -6.21
N GLY A 618 -23.20 -10.06 -6.84
CA GLY A 618 -24.55 -9.48 -6.85
C GLY A 618 -25.58 -10.39 -7.52
N ILE A 619 -25.24 -11.03 -8.64
CA ILE A 619 -26.10 -12.04 -9.31
C ILE A 619 -26.38 -13.20 -8.35
N GLY A 620 -25.35 -13.74 -7.71
CA GLY A 620 -25.48 -14.84 -6.75
C GLY A 620 -26.41 -14.48 -5.58
N LEU A 621 -26.16 -13.35 -4.92
CA LEU A 621 -26.99 -12.83 -3.82
C LEU A 621 -28.44 -12.58 -4.25
N TYR A 622 -28.63 -11.94 -5.40
CA TYR A 622 -29.97 -11.57 -5.88
C TYR A 622 -30.80 -12.80 -6.25
N VAL A 623 -30.24 -13.73 -7.04
CA VAL A 623 -30.94 -14.96 -7.44
C VAL A 623 -31.27 -15.80 -6.20
N PHE A 624 -30.34 -15.93 -5.24
CA PHE A 624 -30.59 -16.65 -4.00
C PHE A 624 -31.71 -16.03 -3.16
N GLY A 625 -31.70 -14.71 -2.98
CA GLY A 625 -32.73 -14.01 -2.22
C GLY A 625 -34.12 -14.17 -2.84
N ARG A 626 -34.19 -14.15 -4.18
CA ARG A 626 -35.42 -14.37 -4.94
C ARG A 626 -35.96 -15.79 -4.77
N GLU A 627 -35.11 -16.79 -4.89
CA GLU A 627 -35.49 -18.20 -4.74
C GLU A 627 -35.91 -18.52 -3.31
N THR A 628 -35.20 -17.97 -2.33
CA THR A 628 -35.59 -18.08 -0.92
C THR A 628 -36.98 -17.49 -0.72
N LEU A 629 -37.23 -16.27 -1.21
CA LEU A 629 -38.54 -15.61 -1.10
C LEU A 629 -39.66 -16.42 -1.77
N ARG A 630 -39.41 -17.02 -2.94
CA ARG A 630 -40.37 -17.91 -3.62
C ARG A 630 -40.71 -19.14 -2.77
N ALA A 631 -39.72 -19.72 -2.09
CA ALA A 631 -39.91 -20.94 -1.32
C ALA A 631 -40.61 -20.72 0.03
N VAL A 632 -40.27 -19.65 0.76
CA VAL A 632 -40.90 -19.33 2.04
C VAL A 632 -42.25 -18.62 1.87
N GLY A 633 -42.42 -17.88 0.77
CA GLY A 633 -43.63 -17.12 0.45
C GLY A 633 -43.60 -15.68 0.96
N ASN A 634 -44.52 -14.86 0.44
CA ASN A 634 -44.54 -13.41 0.68
C ASN A 634 -44.75 -13.01 2.15
N ALA A 635 -45.33 -13.89 2.99
CA ALA A 635 -45.53 -13.63 4.41
C ALA A 635 -44.20 -13.38 5.16
N TYR A 636 -43.09 -13.96 4.69
CA TYR A 636 -41.77 -13.81 5.30
C TYR A 636 -40.91 -12.74 4.63
N LYS A 637 -41.44 -12.05 3.62
CA LYS A 637 -40.74 -10.97 2.93
C LYS A 637 -40.16 -9.90 3.88
N PRO A 638 -40.88 -9.42 4.91
CA PRO A 638 -40.33 -8.41 5.83
C PRO A 638 -39.11 -8.90 6.60
N ILE A 639 -39.12 -10.18 7.03
CA ILE A 639 -38.02 -10.80 7.78
C ILE A 639 -36.80 -10.94 6.88
N LEU A 640 -36.98 -11.45 5.66
CA LEU A 640 -35.88 -11.57 4.68
C LEU A 640 -35.31 -10.22 4.28
N LEU A 641 -36.16 -9.21 4.10
CA LEU A 641 -35.72 -7.84 3.83
C LEU A 641 -34.94 -7.26 5.01
N ALA A 642 -35.41 -7.46 6.25
CA ALA A 642 -34.68 -7.01 7.43
C ALA A 642 -33.32 -7.69 7.57
N ALA A 643 -33.25 -9.01 7.40
CA ALA A 643 -31.99 -9.75 7.42
C ALA A 643 -31.04 -9.27 6.31
N GLY A 644 -31.55 -9.08 5.09
CA GLY A 644 -30.79 -8.53 3.97
C GLY A 644 -30.27 -7.12 4.27
N MET A 645 -31.13 -6.21 4.75
CA MET A 645 -30.74 -4.85 5.12
C MET A 645 -29.71 -4.83 6.25
N ALA A 646 -29.82 -5.70 7.24
CA ALA A 646 -28.83 -5.84 8.30
C ALA A 646 -27.46 -6.23 7.73
N VAL A 647 -27.40 -7.20 6.82
CA VAL A 647 -26.16 -7.58 6.12
C VAL A 647 -25.64 -6.44 5.25
N PHE A 648 -26.51 -5.73 4.52
CA PHE A 648 -26.10 -4.62 3.66
C PHE A 648 -25.67 -3.37 4.41
N ALA A 649 -26.08 -3.19 5.67
CA ALA A 649 -25.55 -2.18 6.56
C ALA A 649 -24.26 -2.65 7.26
N TRP A 650 -24.22 -3.91 7.68
CA TRP A 650 -23.08 -4.50 8.39
C TRP A 650 -21.84 -4.61 7.50
N LEU A 651 -21.97 -5.17 6.28
CA LEU A 651 -20.83 -5.46 5.41
C LEU A 651 -20.01 -4.20 5.07
N PRO A 652 -20.60 -3.07 4.66
CA PRO A 652 -19.86 -1.85 4.41
C PRO A 652 -19.21 -1.27 5.67
N MET A 653 -19.90 -1.30 6.81
CA MET A 653 -19.34 -0.86 8.08
C MET A 653 -18.15 -1.72 8.50
N PHE A 654 -18.24 -3.03 8.31
CA PHE A 654 -17.16 -3.96 8.57
C PHE A 654 -15.99 -3.78 7.59
N ASN A 655 -16.24 -3.52 6.32
CA ASN A 655 -15.19 -3.20 5.34
C ASN A 655 -14.51 -1.86 5.62
N LEU A 656 -15.25 -0.84 6.09
CA LEU A 656 -14.65 0.41 6.58
C LEU A 656 -13.79 0.16 7.81
N TYR A 657 -14.26 -0.63 8.78
CA TYR A 657 -13.45 -1.04 9.92
C TYR A 657 -12.15 -1.72 9.47
N ILE A 658 -12.25 -2.71 8.59
CA ILE A 658 -11.07 -3.41 8.04
C ILE A 658 -10.12 -2.40 7.38
N TYR A 659 -10.61 -1.50 6.54
CA TYR A 659 -9.76 -0.52 5.86
C TYR A 659 -9.02 0.38 6.86
N PHE A 660 -9.73 0.98 7.81
CA PHE A 660 -9.14 1.94 8.75
C PHE A 660 -8.33 1.31 9.89
N ASN A 661 -8.47 0.01 10.15
CA ASN A 661 -7.88 -0.64 11.32
C ASN A 661 -7.05 -1.91 11.00
N GLU A 662 -7.16 -2.51 9.81
CA GLU A 662 -6.42 -3.74 9.48
C GLU A 662 -5.53 -3.61 8.24
N VAL A 663 -5.80 -2.66 7.34
CA VAL A 663 -4.90 -2.44 6.20
C VAL A 663 -3.62 -1.80 6.71
N ILE A 664 -2.51 -2.50 6.48
CA ILE A 664 -1.21 -2.13 7.03
C ILE A 664 -0.61 -1.01 6.19
N ASP A 665 -0.11 0.00 6.88
CA ASP A 665 0.70 1.06 6.30
C ASP A 665 2.16 0.81 6.68
N PHE A 666 2.98 0.40 5.71
CA PHE A 666 4.35 -0.02 5.98
C PHE A 666 5.23 1.13 6.48
N ASP A 667 6.18 0.83 7.35
CA ASP A 667 7.08 1.83 7.94
C ASP A 667 7.83 2.65 6.90
N ASN A 668 8.23 2.06 5.76
CA ASN A 668 8.88 2.80 4.68
C ASN A 668 7.99 3.89 4.07
N ARG A 669 6.66 3.70 4.04
CA ARG A 669 5.71 4.71 3.57
C ARG A 669 5.52 5.82 4.60
N GLN A 670 5.40 5.43 5.87
CA GLN A 670 5.28 6.38 6.96
C GLN A 670 6.54 7.24 7.08
N MET A 671 7.73 6.65 6.89
CA MET A 671 9.02 7.32 6.81
C MET A 671 9.04 8.37 5.69
N ARG A 672 8.62 8.02 4.46
CA ARG A 672 8.49 9.01 3.36
C ARG A 672 7.59 10.18 3.72
N ARG A 673 6.42 9.89 4.32
CA ARG A 673 5.47 10.93 4.72
C ARG A 673 6.08 11.85 5.77
N GLU A 674 6.64 11.29 6.83
CA GLU A 674 7.23 12.05 7.93
C GLU A 674 8.40 12.92 7.45
N LEU A 675 9.27 12.38 6.59
CA LEU A 675 10.35 13.16 5.97
C LEU A 675 9.81 14.36 5.17
N ALA A 676 8.80 14.12 4.34
CA ALA A 676 8.18 15.16 3.52
C ALA A 676 7.47 16.22 4.38
N GLU A 677 6.76 15.81 5.44
CA GLU A 677 6.13 16.72 6.40
C GLU A 677 7.16 17.55 7.17
N PHE A 678 8.25 16.93 7.65
CA PHE A 678 9.31 17.66 8.35
C PHE A 678 10.00 18.68 7.45
N ALA A 679 10.28 18.32 6.20
CA ALA A 679 10.86 19.24 5.23
C ALA A 679 9.87 20.34 4.83
N GLY A 680 8.61 20.00 4.57
CA GLY A 680 7.55 20.96 4.27
C GLY A 680 7.28 21.93 5.43
N ASP A 681 7.34 21.45 6.67
CA ASP A 681 7.20 22.27 7.87
C ASP A 681 8.36 23.26 8.02
N ALA A 682 9.58 22.80 7.77
CA ALA A 682 10.79 23.60 7.80
C ALA A 682 10.96 24.55 6.59
N ALA A 683 10.18 24.36 5.52
CA ALA A 683 10.29 25.14 4.30
C ALA A 683 9.89 26.60 4.53
N ASP A 684 10.89 27.48 4.56
CA ASP A 684 10.72 28.93 4.73
C ASP A 684 11.77 29.69 3.89
N PRO A 685 11.47 30.88 3.34
CA PRO A 685 12.43 31.65 2.56
C PRO A 685 13.75 31.95 3.27
N ASP A 686 13.74 32.09 4.60
CA ASP A 686 14.90 32.42 5.42
C ASP A 686 15.58 31.19 6.05
N ASN A 687 15.04 29.99 5.81
CA ASN A 687 15.56 28.74 6.37
C ASN A 687 16.24 27.86 5.32
N PHE A 688 17.32 27.18 5.73
CA PHE A 688 18.04 26.21 4.90
C PHE A 688 18.04 24.83 5.56
N ILE A 689 17.55 23.83 4.84
CA ILE A 689 17.36 22.46 5.34
C ILE A 689 18.61 21.62 5.00
N VAL A 690 19.22 21.05 6.02
CA VAL A 690 20.36 20.14 5.93
C VAL A 690 19.84 18.72 6.13
N LEU A 691 19.89 17.91 5.08
CA LEU A 691 19.61 16.47 5.16
C LEU A 691 20.91 15.77 5.57
N ALA A 692 20.99 15.27 6.81
CA ALA A 692 22.18 14.63 7.33
C ALA A 692 22.26 13.17 6.86
N VAL A 693 23.01 12.94 5.79
CA VAL A 693 23.00 11.66 5.05
C VAL A 693 24.29 10.88 5.17
N VAL A 694 24.21 9.57 4.96
CA VAL A 694 25.35 8.77 4.53
C VAL A 694 25.42 8.90 3.00
N PRO A 695 26.47 9.51 2.43
CA PRO A 695 26.58 9.63 0.97
C PRO A 695 26.47 8.27 0.30
N GLU A 696 25.67 8.19 -0.77
CA GLU A 696 25.43 6.96 -1.54
C GLU A 696 24.73 5.83 -0.77
N GLY A 697 24.35 6.05 0.50
CA GLY A 697 23.55 5.11 1.28
C GLY A 697 22.12 4.97 0.73
N ASP A 698 21.57 3.75 0.80
CA ASP A 698 20.19 3.46 0.43
C ASP A 698 19.21 3.90 1.54
N GLU A 699 19.07 5.21 1.72
CA GLU A 699 18.25 5.81 2.78
C GLU A 699 17.29 6.86 2.25
N ALA A 700 16.20 7.08 2.99
CA ALA A 700 15.12 7.96 2.57
C ALA A 700 15.60 9.41 2.33
N LEU A 701 16.55 9.89 3.14
CA LEU A 701 17.10 11.24 2.98
C LEU A 701 17.84 11.44 1.64
N ASN A 702 18.39 10.37 1.05
CA ASN A 702 19.00 10.40 -0.28
C ASN A 702 17.97 10.20 -1.40
N ASN A 703 17.03 9.29 -1.19
CA ASN A 703 16.21 8.74 -2.28
C ASN A 703 14.87 9.47 -2.47
N GLU A 704 14.38 10.21 -1.47
CA GLU A 704 13.00 10.74 -1.45
C GLU A 704 12.92 12.26 -1.72
N TYR A 705 13.90 12.80 -2.45
CA TYR A 705 14.00 14.25 -2.74
C TYR A 705 12.75 14.80 -3.44
N GLN A 706 12.06 13.99 -4.27
CA GLN A 706 10.84 14.44 -4.92
C GLN A 706 9.70 14.69 -3.92
N MET A 707 9.60 13.90 -2.85
CA MET A 707 8.57 14.12 -1.82
C MET A 707 8.91 15.29 -0.92
N ILE A 708 10.19 15.45 -0.59
CA ILE A 708 10.70 16.64 0.09
C ILE A 708 10.31 17.90 -0.70
N GLU A 709 10.68 17.97 -1.97
CA GLU A 709 10.38 19.13 -2.81
C GLU A 709 8.88 19.35 -3.03
N LEU A 710 8.09 18.28 -3.15
CA LEU A 710 6.64 18.39 -3.32
C LEU A 710 5.98 19.11 -2.15
N PHE A 711 6.39 18.81 -0.92
CA PHE A 711 5.85 19.47 0.27
C PHE A 711 6.41 20.88 0.45
N MET A 712 7.67 21.10 0.08
CA MET A 712 8.26 22.44 0.07
C MET A 712 7.56 23.39 -0.91
N LEU A 713 7.03 22.90 -2.04
CA LEU A 713 6.27 23.68 -3.03
C LEU A 713 5.00 24.33 -2.46
N GLU A 714 4.49 23.85 -1.32
CA GLU A 714 3.33 24.47 -0.65
C GLU A 714 3.68 25.83 -0.03
N LYS A 715 4.96 26.08 0.28
CA LYS A 715 5.44 27.30 0.94
C LYS A 715 6.49 28.08 0.14
N LEU A 716 7.21 27.41 -0.75
CA LEU A 716 8.32 27.98 -1.52
C LEU A 716 8.03 27.98 -3.02
N PRO A 717 8.43 29.05 -3.73
CA PRO A 717 8.38 29.05 -5.19
C PRO A 717 9.38 28.02 -5.76
N ALA A 718 9.02 27.40 -6.89
CA ALA A 718 9.79 26.31 -7.50
C ALA A 718 11.26 26.68 -7.78
N GLU A 719 11.53 27.93 -8.14
CA GLU A 719 12.88 28.41 -8.44
C GLU A 719 13.79 28.40 -7.21
N SER A 720 13.23 28.47 -6.00
CA SER A 720 13.97 28.54 -4.74
C SER A 720 14.24 27.19 -4.08
N LEU A 721 13.64 26.11 -4.57
CA LEU A 721 13.72 24.78 -3.94
C LEU A 721 15.15 24.26 -3.84
N LYS A 722 15.90 24.31 -4.95
CA LYS A 722 17.28 23.81 -5.02
C LYS A 722 18.25 24.57 -4.10
N GLU A 723 17.89 25.79 -3.71
CA GLU A 723 18.67 26.63 -2.81
C GLU A 723 18.20 26.52 -1.35
N ALA A 724 17.08 25.85 -1.10
CA ALA A 724 16.45 25.73 0.20
C ALA A 724 16.89 24.49 0.99
N TYR A 725 17.49 23.49 0.33
CA TYR A 725 17.98 22.29 1.00
C TYR A 725 19.25 21.70 0.37
N ARG A 726 19.97 20.87 1.12
CA ARG A 726 21.10 20.07 0.62
C ARG A 726 21.32 18.81 1.44
N ALA A 727 21.64 17.71 0.75
CA ALA A 727 22.18 16.50 1.39
C ALA A 727 23.66 16.72 1.77
N VAL A 728 23.97 16.52 3.05
CA VAL A 728 25.29 16.76 3.63
C VAL A 728 25.73 15.52 4.39
N ALA A 729 26.94 15.04 4.10
CA ALA A 729 27.54 13.91 4.79
C ALA A 729 27.58 14.17 6.30
N LEU A 730 27.35 13.14 7.12
CA LEU A 730 27.27 13.28 8.59
C LEU A 730 28.45 14.06 9.18
N GLU A 731 29.68 13.74 8.77
CA GLU A 731 30.92 14.36 9.24
C GLU A 731 31.13 15.80 8.74
N LYS A 732 30.29 16.30 7.83
CA LYS A 732 30.34 17.67 7.31
C LYS A 732 29.26 18.56 7.89
N VAL A 733 28.24 18.00 8.55
CA VAL A 733 27.13 18.77 9.10
C VAL A 733 27.63 19.83 10.09
N LEU A 734 28.22 19.44 11.23
CA LEU A 734 28.69 20.41 12.22
C LEU A 734 29.80 21.35 11.69
N PRO A 735 30.82 20.89 10.95
CA PRO A 735 31.87 21.78 10.43
C PRO A 735 31.37 22.83 9.43
N GLU A 736 30.39 22.49 8.60
CA GLU A 736 29.98 23.35 7.49
C GLU A 736 28.68 24.13 7.76
N ILE A 737 27.90 23.79 8.80
CA ILE A 737 26.53 24.30 9.01
C ILE A 737 26.36 25.82 8.89
N HIS A 738 27.32 26.61 9.37
CA HIS A 738 27.30 28.07 9.25
C HIS A 738 27.50 28.57 7.81
N SER A 739 28.27 27.84 7.01
CA SER A 739 28.73 28.23 5.68
C SER A 739 27.91 27.65 4.52
N LEU A 740 27.03 26.68 4.77
CA LEU A 740 26.29 25.96 3.73
C LEU A 740 25.39 26.86 2.87
N SER A 741 24.85 27.95 3.44
CA SER A 741 23.87 28.81 2.77
C SER A 741 23.90 30.24 3.33
N PRO A 742 23.59 31.26 2.51
CA PRO A 742 23.43 32.64 3.01
C PRO A 742 22.15 32.86 3.83
N ARG A 743 21.21 31.90 3.85
CA ARG A 743 19.97 32.00 4.65
C ARG A 743 20.27 32.11 6.14
N MET A 744 19.39 32.73 6.91
CA MET A 744 19.68 33.07 8.31
C MET A 744 19.46 31.89 9.27
N ASN A 745 18.50 31.02 8.98
CA ASN A 745 18.16 29.88 9.85
C ASN A 745 18.65 28.55 9.25
N ARG A 746 18.77 27.53 10.11
CA ARG A 746 19.08 26.14 9.69
C ARG A 746 18.08 25.19 10.29
N THR A 747 17.70 24.19 9.51
CA THR A 747 17.05 22.99 10.03
C THR A 747 17.90 21.78 9.67
N VAL A 748 18.26 20.95 10.64
CA VAL A 748 18.93 19.66 10.37
C VAL A 748 17.92 18.54 10.52
N LEU A 749 17.77 17.71 9.49
CA LEU A 749 16.99 16.47 9.54
C LEU A 749 17.93 15.28 9.75
N LEU A 750 17.74 14.58 10.87
CA LEU A 750 18.53 13.43 11.30
C LEU A 750 17.66 12.17 11.20
N ASP A 751 18.14 11.15 10.50
CA ASP A 751 17.53 9.82 10.52
C ASP A 751 17.77 9.14 11.88
N THR A 752 16.71 8.67 12.54
CA THR A 752 16.75 7.96 13.82
C THR A 752 16.41 6.47 13.73
N ALA A 753 16.04 5.97 12.55
CA ALA A 753 15.54 4.61 12.35
C ALA A 753 16.51 3.70 11.60
N THR A 754 17.24 4.22 10.61
CA THR A 754 18.14 3.41 9.78
C THR A 754 19.34 2.93 10.61
N PRO A 755 19.67 1.63 10.59
CA PRO A 755 20.78 1.09 11.39
C PRO A 755 22.16 1.55 10.91
N ASP A 756 22.28 1.94 9.64
CA ASP A 756 23.52 2.36 9.03
C ASP A 756 24.08 3.62 9.70
N GLU A 757 25.35 3.53 10.09
CA GLU A 757 26.10 4.60 10.76
C GLU A 757 25.40 5.16 12.02
N ARG A 758 24.61 4.32 12.71
CA ARG A 758 23.81 4.72 13.88
C ARG A 758 24.62 5.41 14.96
N ILE A 759 25.81 4.89 15.27
CA ILE A 759 26.73 5.50 16.25
C ILE A 759 27.12 6.93 15.84
N LYS A 760 27.44 7.15 14.56
CA LYS A 760 27.80 8.49 14.05
C LYS A 760 26.61 9.44 14.07
N ARG A 761 25.41 8.94 13.76
CA ARG A 761 24.16 9.73 13.79
C ARG A 761 23.80 10.16 15.21
N ASP A 762 23.89 9.25 16.17
CA ASP A 762 23.63 9.54 17.58
C ASP A 762 24.69 10.49 18.14
N ALA A 763 25.96 10.29 17.79
CA ALA A 763 27.04 11.21 18.12
C ALA A 763 26.78 12.62 17.54
N LEU A 764 26.42 12.72 16.25
CA LEU A 764 26.06 13.98 15.61
C LEU A 764 24.90 14.69 16.33
N ALA A 765 23.86 13.95 16.71
CA ALA A 765 22.73 14.49 17.47
C ALA A 765 23.18 15.07 18.82
N ASP A 766 24.02 14.34 19.57
CA ASP A 766 24.59 14.82 20.83
C ASP A 766 25.52 16.02 20.63
N GLY A 767 26.27 16.03 19.53
CA GLY A 767 27.08 17.16 19.11
C GLY A 767 26.26 18.41 18.84
N LEU A 768 25.15 18.28 18.11
CA LEU A 768 24.21 19.37 17.87
C LEU A 768 23.61 19.90 19.18
N ARG A 769 23.22 19.02 20.13
CA ARG A 769 22.72 19.44 21.45
C ARG A 769 23.77 20.22 22.25
N ARG A 770 25.03 19.80 22.16
CA ARG A 770 26.15 20.45 22.87
C ARG A 770 26.50 21.81 22.26
N CYS A 771 26.49 21.92 20.93
CA CYS A 771 26.89 23.11 20.21
C CYS A 771 25.78 24.15 20.07
N TYR A 772 24.52 23.70 20.03
CA TYR A 772 23.33 24.54 19.85
C TYR A 772 22.25 24.18 20.89
N PRO A 773 22.51 24.41 22.19
CA PRO A 773 21.57 24.02 23.24
C PRO A 773 20.25 24.82 23.24
N LYS A 774 20.21 25.94 22.49
CA LYS A 774 19.02 26.76 22.27
C LYS A 774 18.20 26.34 21.05
N ALA A 775 18.66 25.37 20.25
CA ALA A 775 17.91 24.89 19.10
C ALA A 775 16.59 24.25 19.55
N GLU A 776 15.55 24.36 18.72
CA GLU A 776 14.28 23.68 18.93
C GLU A 776 14.34 22.27 18.35
N TRP A 777 13.91 21.27 19.13
CA TRP A 777 13.96 19.86 18.74
C TRP A 777 12.54 19.32 18.56
N SER A 778 12.27 18.74 17.40
CA SER A 778 11.02 18.01 17.12
C SER A 778 11.36 16.55 16.81
N GLU A 779 10.94 15.65 17.69
CA GLU A 779 11.18 14.20 17.54
C GLU A 779 9.99 13.55 16.82
N GLY A 780 10.28 12.93 15.67
CA GLY A 780 9.37 12.07 14.93
C GLY A 780 9.59 10.59 15.23
N ARG A 781 8.93 9.71 14.47
CA ARG A 781 9.13 8.26 14.60
C ARG A 781 10.40 7.80 13.90
N PHE A 782 10.73 8.40 12.76
CA PHE A 782 11.85 8.02 11.89
C PHE A 782 12.91 9.11 11.79
N PHE A 783 12.54 10.37 12.04
CA PHE A 783 13.45 11.51 11.94
C PHE A 783 13.41 12.38 13.19
N THR A 784 14.50 13.10 13.42
CA THR A 784 14.55 14.24 14.35
C THR A 784 14.84 15.50 13.57
N ARG A 785 14.04 16.55 13.80
CA ARG A 785 14.24 17.87 13.24
C ARG A 785 14.85 18.80 14.28
N VAL A 786 15.94 19.46 13.91
CA VAL A 786 16.66 20.41 14.76
C VAL A 786 16.63 21.79 14.11
N ASP A 787 15.85 22.71 14.67
CA ASP A 787 15.69 24.07 14.16
C ASP A 787 16.64 25.02 14.92
N ILE A 788 17.58 25.61 14.20
CA ILE A 788 18.62 26.52 14.71
C ILE A 788 18.36 27.91 14.14
N ASP A 789 17.92 28.82 14.99
CA ASP A 789 17.69 30.22 14.61
C ASP A 789 19.00 30.97 14.32
N ALA A 790 18.86 32.14 13.70
CA ALA A 790 19.98 32.99 13.33
C ALA A 790 20.88 33.41 14.51
N GLU A 791 20.31 33.60 15.71
CA GLU A 791 21.08 33.99 16.90
C GLU A 791 21.96 32.84 17.41
N SER A 792 21.37 31.64 17.50
CA SER A 792 22.02 30.41 17.92
C SER A 792 23.05 29.96 16.88
N LEU A 793 22.75 30.14 15.60
CA LEU A 793 23.71 29.91 14.51
C LEU A 793 24.85 30.95 14.54
N ALA A 794 24.63 32.19 14.96
CA ALA A 794 25.72 33.17 15.06
C ALA A 794 26.61 32.95 16.30
N ASN A 795 26.09 32.30 17.34
CA ASN A 795 26.76 32.16 18.64
C ASN A 795 26.71 30.70 19.15
N PRO A 796 27.41 29.76 18.50
CA PRO A 796 27.48 28.38 18.98
C PRO A 796 28.26 28.29 20.31
N ASP A 797 27.85 27.34 21.16
CA ASP A 797 28.53 27.06 22.43
C ASP A 797 29.84 26.27 22.24
N CYS A 798 30.10 25.79 21.03
CA CYS A 798 31.28 25.02 20.66
C CYS A 798 31.91 25.56 19.36
N VAL A 799 33.11 25.08 19.01
CA VAL A 799 33.70 25.25 17.68
C VAL A 799 34.03 23.88 17.10
N SER A 800 33.35 23.51 16.01
CA SER A 800 33.66 22.30 15.25
C SER A 800 34.97 22.48 14.50
N ALA A 801 35.96 21.65 14.79
CA ALA A 801 37.28 21.69 14.19
C ALA A 801 37.73 20.28 13.80
N SER A 802 38.65 20.23 12.85
CA SER A 802 39.48 19.06 12.57
C SER A 802 40.92 19.43 12.88
N ILE A 803 41.68 18.47 13.41
CA ILE A 803 43.09 18.66 13.73
C ILE A 803 43.95 17.73 12.86
N SER A 804 44.89 18.32 12.11
CA SER A 804 45.90 17.59 11.36
C SER A 804 47.15 17.42 12.21
N LEU A 805 47.83 16.28 12.02
CA LEU A 805 49.10 15.95 12.65
C LEU A 805 50.08 15.52 11.56
N GLU A 806 51.19 16.23 11.44
CA GLU A 806 52.23 15.99 10.44
C GLU A 806 53.59 15.83 11.14
N GLN A 807 54.33 14.78 10.79
CA GLN A 807 55.69 14.59 11.29
C GLN A 807 56.66 15.50 10.52
N GLN A 808 57.34 16.41 11.23
CA GLN A 808 58.39 17.26 10.63
C GLN A 808 59.78 16.65 10.75
N SER A 809 60.06 15.89 11.82
CA SER A 809 61.31 15.17 12.05
C SER A 809 61.10 14.01 13.02
N SER A 810 62.13 13.20 13.30
CA SER A 810 62.10 12.01 14.17
C SER A 810 61.63 12.25 15.62
N GLY A 811 61.32 13.50 15.98
CA GLY A 811 60.74 13.84 17.27
C GLY A 811 59.94 15.14 17.26
N ALA A 812 59.54 15.67 16.11
CA ALA A 812 58.79 16.92 16.04
C ALA A 812 57.52 16.75 15.22
N PHE A 813 56.38 17.08 15.84
CA PHE A 813 55.04 16.91 15.30
C PHE A 813 54.39 18.27 15.15
N ALA A 814 54.13 18.68 13.91
CA ALA A 814 53.34 19.85 13.63
C ALA A 814 51.86 19.48 13.71
N TRP A 815 51.09 20.30 14.42
CA TRP A 815 49.65 20.18 14.46
C TRP A 815 49.01 21.47 13.98
N SER A 816 47.84 21.35 13.35
CA SER A 816 47.04 22.51 12.96
C SER A 816 45.55 22.22 13.04
N LEU A 817 44.78 23.21 13.52
CA LEU A 817 43.33 23.19 13.55
C LEU A 817 42.77 23.85 12.30
N SER A 818 41.72 23.28 11.73
CA SER A 818 40.97 23.91 10.64
C SER A 818 40.23 25.16 11.10
N GLN A 819 39.74 25.17 12.34
CA GLN A 819 39.03 26.29 12.96
C GLN A 819 39.33 26.41 14.47
N GLY A 820 39.10 27.59 15.04
CA GLY A 820 39.25 27.83 16.47
C GLY A 820 40.70 27.95 16.96
N LYS A 821 40.88 27.91 18.29
CA LYS A 821 42.18 27.96 18.97
C LYS A 821 42.16 27.02 20.17
N ALA A 822 43.20 26.20 20.33
CA ALA A 822 43.38 25.31 21.47
C ALA A 822 44.23 25.97 22.56
N ASP A 823 43.74 25.90 23.79
CA ASP A 823 44.48 26.32 25.00
C ASP A 823 45.27 25.15 25.59
N ASN A 824 44.93 23.92 25.24
CA ASN A 824 45.66 22.72 25.64
C ASN A 824 45.70 21.73 24.48
N VAL A 825 46.90 21.27 24.14
CA VAL A 825 47.11 20.27 23.09
C VAL A 825 47.96 19.15 23.66
N SER A 826 47.51 17.90 23.52
CA SER A 826 48.17 16.73 24.07
C SER A 826 48.49 15.73 22.97
N LEU A 827 49.78 15.46 22.74
CA LEU A 827 50.21 14.36 21.88
C LEU A 827 50.12 13.05 22.68
N GLN A 828 49.30 12.12 22.22
CA GLN A 828 49.24 10.77 22.73
C GLN A 828 49.94 9.86 21.73
N CYS A 829 50.85 9.05 22.21
CA CYS A 829 51.60 8.12 21.39
C CYS A 829 51.67 6.79 22.09
N ASP A 830 51.69 5.77 21.25
CA ASP A 830 51.46 4.39 21.58
C ASP A 830 52.61 3.62 20.92
N ARG A 831 53.42 2.90 21.70
CA ARG A 831 54.59 2.18 21.17
C ARG A 831 54.19 0.75 20.80
N LEU A 832 54.49 0.35 19.57
CA LEU A 832 54.32 -1.04 19.15
C LEU A 832 55.27 -1.94 19.95
N LEU A 833 54.71 -2.81 20.80
CA LEU A 833 55.50 -3.67 21.69
C LEU A 833 56.23 -4.80 20.94
N ARG A 834 55.64 -5.29 19.86
CA ARG A 834 56.14 -6.42 19.07
C ARG A 834 55.84 -6.17 17.60
N GLU A 835 56.86 -6.31 16.76
CA GLU A 835 56.69 -6.24 15.31
C GLU A 835 55.81 -7.42 14.85
N ARG A 836 54.75 -7.10 14.10
CA ARG A 836 53.84 -8.07 13.50
C ARG A 836 53.42 -7.55 12.13
N ASN A 837 53.20 -8.46 11.19
CA ASN A 837 52.76 -8.08 9.85
C ASN A 837 51.22 -8.04 9.84
N TRP A 838 50.67 -6.84 10.02
CA TRP A 838 49.23 -6.58 9.99
C TRP A 838 48.89 -5.94 8.65
N MET A 839 47.98 -6.57 7.90
CA MET A 839 47.53 -6.06 6.60
C MET A 839 46.02 -5.86 6.66
N GLU A 840 45.59 -4.63 6.40
CA GLU A 840 44.18 -4.28 6.17
C GLU A 840 43.81 -4.51 4.69
N ALA A 841 42.52 -4.58 4.40
CA ALA A 841 41.97 -4.82 3.07
C ALA A 841 42.58 -3.94 1.98
N GLU A 842 42.81 -2.64 2.24
CA GLU A 842 43.43 -1.71 1.30
C GLU A 842 44.92 -1.97 1.04
N THR A 843 45.59 -2.70 1.94
CA THR A 843 47.01 -3.07 1.82
C THR A 843 47.20 -4.49 1.27
N LEU A 844 46.11 -5.27 1.22
CA LEU A 844 46.16 -6.61 0.64
C LEU A 844 46.40 -6.54 -0.87
N PRO A 845 47.26 -7.42 -1.43
CA PRO A 845 47.48 -7.50 -2.85
C PRO A 845 46.28 -8.17 -3.55
N ILE A 846 45.28 -7.36 -3.90
CA ILE A 846 44.01 -7.80 -4.48
C ILE A 846 44.25 -8.54 -5.81
N ALA A 847 43.86 -9.81 -5.84
CA ALA A 847 43.94 -10.65 -7.02
C ALA A 847 42.68 -10.50 -7.91
N ALA A 848 42.74 -11.00 -9.15
CA ALA A 848 41.59 -10.98 -10.05
C ALA A 848 40.37 -11.68 -9.43
N GLY A 849 39.20 -11.05 -9.50
CA GLY A 849 37.96 -11.55 -8.89
C GLY A 849 37.68 -11.01 -7.49
N TRP A 850 38.67 -10.43 -6.81
CA TRP A 850 38.45 -9.72 -5.55
C TRP A 850 38.20 -8.23 -5.80
N GLN A 851 37.36 -7.61 -4.98
CA GLN A 851 37.14 -6.16 -5.02
C GLN A 851 37.04 -5.58 -3.61
N ILE A 852 37.46 -4.32 -3.45
CA ILE A 852 37.19 -3.58 -2.20
C ILE A 852 35.71 -3.20 -2.20
N GLU A 853 35.08 -3.42 -1.06
CA GLU A 853 33.68 -3.13 -0.82
C GLU A 853 33.54 -2.44 0.54
N THR A 854 32.52 -1.60 0.64
CA THR A 854 32.17 -0.87 1.87
C THR A 854 30.70 -1.00 2.22
N SER A 855 29.87 -1.40 1.24
CA SER A 855 28.47 -1.76 1.41
C SER A 855 28.34 -3.23 1.81
N PHE A 856 27.22 -3.64 2.42
CA PHE A 856 26.90 -5.02 2.85
C PHE A 856 27.34 -5.48 4.25
N ALA A 857 28.37 -4.90 4.86
CA ALA A 857 28.75 -5.22 6.24
C ALA A 857 29.28 -3.96 6.96
N SER A 858 28.94 -3.82 8.24
CA SER A 858 29.43 -2.70 9.09
C SER A 858 30.43 -3.21 10.13
N GLY A 859 31.22 -2.31 10.73
CA GLY A 859 32.16 -2.66 11.81
C GLY A 859 33.51 -3.26 11.36
N TRP A 860 33.89 -3.04 10.09
CA TRP A 860 35.21 -3.33 9.54
C TRP A 860 36.23 -2.24 9.90
N ASN A 861 37.52 -2.56 9.80
CA ASN A 861 38.63 -1.61 10.00
C ASN A 861 39.24 -1.14 8.66
N GLY A 862 39.91 0.01 8.65
CA GLY A 862 40.66 0.47 7.48
C GLY A 862 39.83 1.31 6.50
N GLY A 863 39.97 1.02 5.20
CA GLY A 863 39.26 1.69 4.09
C GLY A 863 38.11 0.88 3.47
N GLY A 864 37.96 -0.39 3.86
CA GLY A 864 36.85 -1.26 3.45
C GLY A 864 37.14 -2.70 3.84
N PHE A 865 36.53 -3.63 3.11
CA PHE A 865 36.91 -5.04 3.15
C PHE A 865 37.02 -5.57 1.73
N ILE A 866 37.79 -6.63 1.53
CA ILE A 866 37.81 -7.33 0.25
C ILE A 866 36.66 -8.34 0.19
N MET A 867 35.95 -8.35 -0.92
CA MET A 867 34.87 -9.29 -1.26
C MET A 867 35.35 -10.17 -2.42
N ASP A 868 35.20 -11.48 -2.29
CA ASP A 868 35.43 -12.37 -3.43
C ASP A 868 34.24 -12.42 -4.39
N ASN A 869 34.53 -12.67 -5.65
CA ASN A 869 33.55 -13.09 -6.64
C ASN A 869 33.77 -14.56 -7.02
N TYR A 870 32.76 -15.17 -7.62
CA TYR A 870 32.85 -16.55 -8.09
C TYR A 870 34.06 -16.75 -9.03
N GLY A 871 34.95 -17.69 -8.70
CA GLY A 871 36.15 -17.96 -9.48
C GLY A 871 37.31 -16.99 -9.23
N SER A 872 37.33 -16.31 -8.08
CA SER A 872 38.44 -15.43 -7.70
C SER A 872 39.78 -16.15 -7.65
N ALA A 873 40.83 -15.48 -8.12
CA ALA A 873 42.19 -15.98 -8.09
C ALA A 873 42.79 -15.91 -6.66
N PRO A 874 43.81 -16.74 -6.37
CA PRO A 874 44.63 -16.67 -5.15
C PRO A 874 45.15 -15.26 -4.82
N ILE A 875 44.95 -14.79 -3.58
CA ILE A 875 45.63 -13.60 -3.05
C ILE A 875 47.01 -14.03 -2.56
N ALA A 876 48.08 -13.54 -3.19
CA ALA A 876 49.45 -13.88 -2.80
C ALA A 876 49.95 -12.95 -1.67
N VAL A 877 50.30 -13.51 -0.52
CA VAL A 877 50.82 -12.76 0.64
C VAL A 877 52.29 -13.13 0.83
N SER A 878 53.19 -12.15 0.85
CA SER A 878 54.60 -12.36 1.14
C SER A 878 55.02 -11.66 2.44
N GLY A 879 56.04 -12.21 3.10
CA GLY A 879 56.64 -11.61 4.28
C GLY A 879 58.04 -12.14 4.53
N ASP A 880 58.75 -11.53 5.46
CA ASP A 880 60.07 -11.98 5.91
C ASP A 880 59.97 -12.48 7.35
N ASN A 881 60.58 -13.63 7.61
CA ASN A 881 60.55 -14.29 8.89
C ASN A 881 61.93 -14.19 9.54
N ALA A 882 62.08 -13.35 10.57
CA ALA A 882 63.39 -13.02 11.15
C ALA A 882 64.13 -14.24 11.72
N GLU A 883 63.40 -15.15 12.37
CA GLU A 883 63.94 -16.38 12.96
C GLU A 883 63.12 -17.60 12.49
N PRO A 884 63.72 -18.78 12.31
CA PRO A 884 62.95 -19.97 11.94
C PRO A 884 62.01 -20.35 13.09
N GLY A 885 60.73 -20.52 12.80
CA GLY A 885 59.72 -20.64 13.87
C GLY A 885 58.33 -21.04 13.40
N ALA A 886 57.42 -21.16 14.37
CA ALA A 886 56.01 -21.36 14.14
C ALA A 886 55.36 -20.01 13.79
N LEU A 887 54.77 -19.91 12.60
CA LEU A 887 54.00 -18.75 12.16
C LEU A 887 52.49 -19.02 12.34
N TYR A 888 51.75 -18.06 12.85
CA TYR A 888 50.30 -18.09 12.98
C TYR A 888 49.69 -17.04 12.05
N PHE A 889 48.61 -17.42 11.38
CA PHE A 889 47.79 -16.54 10.55
C PHE A 889 46.47 -16.27 11.27
N TRP A 890 46.10 -15.00 11.38
CA TRP A 890 44.77 -14.60 11.79
C TRP A 890 44.08 -13.90 10.64
N ALA A 891 42.83 -14.24 10.39
CA ALA A 891 41.97 -13.50 9.48
C ALA A 891 40.71 -13.05 10.20
N ARG A 892 40.29 -11.83 9.92
CA ARG A 892 38.98 -11.34 10.31
C ARG A 892 38.07 -11.37 9.09
N TYR A 893 36.99 -12.14 9.18
CA TYR A 893 36.08 -12.36 8.06
C TYR A 893 34.62 -12.16 8.46
N TYR A 894 33.75 -11.99 7.46
CA TYR A 894 32.31 -11.86 7.61
C TYR A 894 31.59 -12.75 6.58
N LYS A 895 30.48 -13.38 6.98
CA LYS A 895 29.58 -14.15 6.10
C LYS A 895 28.13 -13.78 6.37
N ARG A 896 27.35 -13.65 5.30
CA ARG A 896 25.89 -13.39 5.38
C ARG A 896 25.06 -14.67 5.39
N VAL A 897 25.58 -15.74 4.81
CA VAL A 897 24.91 -17.04 4.74
C VAL A 897 25.90 -18.17 4.93
N VAL A 898 25.38 -19.35 5.27
CA VAL A 898 26.16 -20.58 5.30
C VAL A 898 26.46 -20.99 3.86
N ASP A 899 27.73 -21.17 3.52
CA ASP A 899 28.18 -21.76 2.25
C ASP A 899 29.16 -22.91 2.52
N HIS A 900 29.37 -23.77 1.52
CA HIS A 900 30.20 -24.97 1.62
C HIS A 900 31.61 -24.80 1.04
N SER A 901 32.00 -23.56 0.76
CA SER A 901 33.25 -23.21 0.10
C SER A 901 34.12 -22.37 1.06
N PRO A 902 34.83 -22.99 2.03
CA PRO A 902 35.68 -22.26 2.98
C PRO A 902 36.90 -21.64 2.28
N LEU A 903 37.53 -20.69 2.95
CA LEU A 903 38.81 -20.15 2.51
C LEU A 903 39.96 -21.06 2.94
N GLU A 904 41.04 -21.04 2.18
CA GLU A 904 42.25 -21.79 2.44
C GLU A 904 43.43 -20.82 2.56
N PHE A 905 44.22 -20.96 3.62
CA PHE A 905 45.51 -20.29 3.75
C PHE A 905 46.61 -21.33 3.52
N SER A 906 47.48 -21.06 2.53
CA SER A 906 48.59 -21.94 2.16
C SER A 906 49.92 -21.23 2.32
N ILE A 907 50.90 -21.86 2.95
CA ILE A 907 52.28 -21.35 3.09
C ILE A 907 53.27 -22.51 2.96
N ASN A 908 54.28 -22.36 2.10
CA ASN A 908 55.30 -23.40 1.85
C ASN A 908 54.75 -24.81 1.53
N GLY A 909 53.57 -24.89 0.90
CA GLY A 909 52.91 -26.15 0.54
C GLY A 909 52.07 -26.80 1.66
N GLU A 910 52.00 -26.19 2.85
CA GLU A 910 51.04 -26.56 3.89
C GLU A 910 49.78 -25.69 3.76
N THR A 911 48.61 -26.33 3.67
CA THR A 911 47.31 -25.67 3.51
C THR A 911 46.40 -25.95 4.70
N ARG A 912 45.71 -24.92 5.17
CA ARG A 912 44.73 -25.00 6.27
C ARG A 912 43.48 -24.19 5.90
N ILE A 913 42.31 -24.70 6.25
CA ILE A 913 41.02 -24.05 5.99
C ILE A 913 40.66 -23.05 7.09
N PHE A 914 39.91 -22.01 6.75
CA PHE A 914 39.28 -21.06 7.67
C PHE A 914 37.97 -20.51 7.08
N ALA A 915 37.22 -19.73 7.86
CA ALA A 915 35.90 -19.23 7.47
C ALA A 915 34.85 -20.33 7.21
N ASN A 916 34.99 -21.45 7.92
CA ASN A 916 34.02 -22.53 7.95
C ASN A 916 32.95 -22.25 9.02
N THR A 917 32.00 -21.38 8.68
CA THR A 917 31.04 -20.83 9.64
C THR A 917 29.74 -21.61 9.63
N ASP A 918 29.27 -22.00 10.82
CA ASP A 918 27.92 -22.48 11.05
C ASP A 918 26.92 -21.30 11.14
N ILE A 919 25.62 -21.59 11.27
CA ILE A 919 24.55 -20.59 11.37
C ILE A 919 24.81 -19.56 12.50
N ASN A 920 25.51 -19.94 13.57
CA ASN A 920 25.71 -19.10 14.75
C ASN A 920 26.76 -17.99 14.56
N GLY A 921 27.44 -17.92 13.41
CA GLY A 921 28.46 -16.91 13.10
C GLY A 921 28.17 -16.05 11.88
N LEU A 922 26.93 -16.04 11.39
CA LEU A 922 26.52 -15.16 10.31
C LEU A 922 26.32 -13.72 10.81
N ASP A 923 26.49 -12.78 9.90
CA ASP A 923 26.31 -11.34 10.10
C ASP A 923 27.18 -10.72 11.21
N GLN A 924 28.36 -11.30 11.44
CA GLN A 924 29.31 -10.84 12.44
C GLN A 924 30.76 -10.96 11.91
N TRP A 925 31.59 -9.97 12.21
CA TRP A 925 33.03 -10.06 11.97
C TRP A 925 33.68 -10.99 12.99
N ARG A 926 34.39 -12.01 12.50
CA ARG A 926 35.03 -13.03 13.35
C ARG A 926 36.52 -13.12 13.07
N TRP A 927 37.30 -13.08 14.13
CA TRP A 927 38.71 -13.46 14.09
C TRP A 927 38.85 -14.99 14.17
N GLU A 928 39.63 -15.57 13.26
CA GLU A 928 39.97 -16.98 13.28
C GLU A 928 41.48 -17.17 13.11
N ARG A 929 42.05 -18.00 13.99
CA ARG A 929 43.48 -18.35 13.97
C ARG A 929 43.71 -19.63 13.19
N VAL A 930 44.69 -19.61 12.32
CA VAL A 930 45.13 -20.72 11.48
C VAL A 930 46.63 -20.95 11.72
N GLY A 931 47.04 -22.22 11.84
CA GLY A 931 48.40 -22.63 12.14
C GLY A 931 48.52 -23.37 13.48
N PRO A 932 49.75 -23.57 13.99
CA PRO A 932 51.01 -23.01 13.49
C PRO A 932 51.47 -23.60 12.15
N PHE A 933 52.24 -22.82 11.40
CA PHE A 933 52.96 -23.22 10.19
C PHE A 933 54.46 -23.20 10.44
N ALA A 934 55.20 -24.21 9.97
CA ALA A 934 56.66 -24.22 10.10
C ALA A 934 57.29 -23.37 8.99
N VAL A 935 57.88 -22.22 9.34
CA VAL A 935 58.47 -21.29 8.37
C VAL A 935 59.98 -21.13 8.66
N PRO A 936 60.87 -21.33 7.67
CA PRO A 936 62.29 -21.07 7.84
C PRO A 936 62.55 -19.57 8.06
N ALA A 937 63.76 -19.20 8.47
CA ALA A 937 64.17 -17.80 8.44
C ALA A 937 64.30 -17.31 6.99
N GLY A 938 63.95 -16.05 6.75
CA GLY A 938 63.93 -15.42 5.43
C GLY A 938 62.53 -15.27 4.84
N GLU A 939 62.48 -14.90 3.56
CA GLU A 939 61.24 -14.66 2.83
C GLU A 939 60.36 -15.93 2.73
N PHE A 940 59.06 -15.76 2.93
CA PHE A 940 58.05 -16.78 2.69
C PHE A 940 56.98 -16.26 1.72
N ASN A 941 56.39 -17.21 0.99
CA ASN A 941 55.22 -16.95 0.14
C ASN A 941 54.03 -17.74 0.68
N ALA A 942 52.94 -17.04 0.88
CA ALA A 942 51.66 -17.58 1.27
C ALA A 942 50.57 -17.17 0.28
N SER A 943 49.41 -17.82 0.35
CA SER A 943 48.25 -17.47 -0.46
C SER A 943 46.94 -17.74 0.26
N ILE A 944 45.96 -16.87 0.06
CA ILE A 944 44.56 -17.08 0.45
C ILE A 944 43.79 -17.50 -0.81
N ASN A 945 43.21 -18.70 -0.78
CA ASN A 945 42.50 -19.32 -1.89
C ASN A 945 41.08 -19.68 -1.47
N ARG A 946 40.21 -19.88 -2.45
CA ARG A 946 38.87 -20.43 -2.23
C ARG A 946 38.56 -21.44 -3.31
N ASP A 947 38.24 -22.65 -2.91
CA ASP A 947 37.71 -23.66 -3.83
C ASP A 947 36.18 -23.49 -3.91
N PHE A 948 35.71 -22.98 -5.05
CA PHE A 948 34.28 -22.76 -5.31
C PHE A 948 33.61 -24.10 -5.64
N ASN A 949 33.15 -24.80 -4.60
CA ASN A 949 32.49 -26.09 -4.74
C ASN A 949 31.00 -25.96 -5.06
N ASP A 950 30.41 -24.77 -4.83
CA ASP A 950 29.01 -24.45 -5.10
C ASP A 950 28.81 -23.97 -6.56
N ASP A 951 27.61 -24.13 -7.11
CA ASP A 951 27.30 -23.56 -8.43
C ASP A 951 27.28 -22.01 -8.35
N ALA A 952 27.62 -21.34 -9.45
CA ALA A 952 27.65 -19.86 -9.51
C ALA A 952 26.39 -19.13 -8.97
N PRO A 953 25.15 -19.66 -9.08
CA PRO A 953 23.97 -19.06 -8.48
C PRO A 953 23.86 -19.22 -6.94
N GLU A 954 24.53 -20.23 -6.39
CA GLU A 954 24.58 -20.51 -4.94
C GLU A 954 25.79 -19.85 -4.26
N PHE A 955 26.69 -19.29 -5.07
CA PHE A 955 27.85 -18.54 -4.62
C PHE A 955 27.46 -17.36 -3.72
N MET A 956 28.14 -17.30 -2.57
CA MET A 956 28.00 -16.21 -1.63
C MET A 956 29.37 -15.71 -1.24
N ALA A 957 29.54 -14.39 -1.33
CA ALA A 957 30.82 -13.78 -1.05
C ALA A 957 31.20 -13.90 0.43
N ILE A 958 32.48 -14.15 0.68
CA ILE A 958 33.15 -14.00 1.96
C ILE A 958 33.90 -12.67 1.94
N PHE A 959 33.78 -11.94 3.04
CA PHE A 959 34.44 -10.66 3.19
C PHE A 959 35.61 -10.79 4.17
N ILE A 960 36.74 -10.13 3.88
CA ILE A 960 37.91 -10.08 4.76
C ILE A 960 38.31 -8.61 4.93
N ASP A 961 38.37 -8.09 6.16
CA ASP A 961 38.84 -6.73 6.43
C ASP A 961 40.31 -6.70 6.86
N SER A 962 40.75 -7.68 7.66
CA SER A 962 42.12 -7.69 8.21
C SER A 962 42.74 -9.08 8.22
N ILE A 963 44.06 -9.15 8.00
CA ILE A 963 44.88 -10.34 8.29
C ILE A 963 46.10 -9.98 9.13
N VAL A 964 46.56 -10.93 9.96
CA VAL A 964 47.75 -10.77 10.81
C VAL A 964 48.62 -12.01 10.74
N LEU A 965 49.92 -11.82 10.51
CA LEU A 965 50.94 -12.86 10.60
C LEU A 965 51.84 -12.59 11.81
N THR A 966 51.94 -13.57 12.71
CA THR A 966 52.72 -13.46 13.95
C THR A 966 53.45 -14.76 14.30
N GLN A 967 54.61 -14.66 14.95
CA GLN A 967 55.27 -15.83 15.56
C GLN A 967 54.84 -16.07 17.01
N ASP A 968 54.04 -15.17 17.57
CA ASP A 968 53.61 -15.21 18.96
C ASP A 968 52.41 -16.17 19.13
N PRO A 969 52.56 -17.31 19.84
CA PRO A 969 51.49 -18.27 20.03
C PRO A 969 50.36 -17.75 20.93
N ASP A 970 50.65 -16.74 21.75
CA ASP A 970 49.71 -16.19 22.73
C ASP A 970 49.04 -14.91 22.23
N PHE A 971 49.31 -14.48 20.99
CA PHE A 971 48.70 -13.30 20.40
C PHE A 971 47.22 -13.51 20.08
N GLU A 972 46.37 -12.63 20.60
CA GLU A 972 44.99 -12.45 20.13
C GLU A 972 44.87 -11.11 19.37
N PRO A 973 44.20 -11.06 18.20
CA PRO A 973 44.00 -9.81 17.46
C PRO A 973 43.22 -8.73 18.20
N THR A 974 42.52 -9.10 19.27
CA THR A 974 41.84 -8.21 20.20
C THR A 974 42.77 -7.59 21.23
N ASP A 975 43.98 -8.13 21.42
CA ASP A 975 44.99 -7.54 22.31
C ASP A 975 45.52 -6.25 21.69
N GLU A 976 45.59 -5.19 22.49
CA GLU A 976 46.13 -3.90 22.07
C GLU A 976 47.66 -4.04 21.83
N PRO A 977 48.16 -4.02 20.57
CA PRO A 977 49.61 -4.13 20.28
C PRO A 977 50.47 -3.05 20.90
N TYR A 978 49.83 -1.96 21.28
CA TYR A 978 50.46 -0.72 21.60
C TYR A 978 50.48 -0.52 23.11
N GLU A 979 51.64 -0.18 23.65
CA GLU A 979 51.74 0.30 25.01
C GLU A 979 51.58 1.83 25.01
N PRO A 980 50.61 2.38 25.76
CA PRO A 980 50.41 3.82 25.81
C PRO A 980 51.59 4.51 26.51
N LEU A 981 52.16 5.51 25.84
CA LEU A 981 53.17 6.39 26.44
C LEU A 981 52.51 7.51 27.24
N ALA A 982 53.28 8.10 28.15
CA ALA A 982 52.83 9.29 28.88
C ALA A 982 52.50 10.43 27.89
N ALA A 983 51.26 10.91 27.95
CA ALA A 983 50.78 11.99 27.09
C ALA A 983 51.61 13.27 27.27
N ILE A 984 51.91 13.96 26.17
CA ILE A 984 52.74 15.17 26.16
C ILE A 984 51.83 16.36 25.91
N SER A 985 51.48 17.06 26.98
CA SER A 985 50.60 18.22 26.92
C SER A 985 51.36 19.55 26.86
N GLN A 986 50.90 20.45 26.00
CA GLN A 986 51.32 21.86 25.95
C GLN A 986 50.10 22.75 26.18
N SER A 987 50.22 23.71 27.10
CA SER A 987 49.17 24.69 27.36
C SER A 987 49.53 26.08 26.82
N PHE A 988 48.55 26.78 26.25
CA PHE A 988 48.67 28.09 25.64
C PHE A 988 47.71 29.07 26.31
N ALA A 989 48.21 30.19 26.85
CA ALA A 989 47.37 31.15 27.57
C ALA A 989 46.33 31.85 26.68
N ASP A 990 46.69 32.19 25.44
CA ASP A 990 45.84 32.91 24.47
C ASP A 990 45.26 31.99 23.36
N GLY A 991 45.44 30.69 23.52
CA GLY A 991 45.14 29.67 22.51
C GLY A 991 46.01 29.74 21.25
N ARG A 992 46.19 28.62 20.56
CA ARG A 992 46.85 28.56 19.24
C ARG A 992 46.06 27.69 18.27
N SER A 993 46.08 28.05 16.98
CA SER A 993 45.51 27.22 15.91
C SER A 993 46.53 26.28 15.27
N LYS A 994 47.83 26.47 15.56
CA LYS A 994 48.90 25.60 15.12
C LYS A 994 50.08 25.64 16.07
N GLY A 995 50.86 24.57 16.10
CA GLY A 995 52.04 24.45 16.95
C GLY A 995 52.92 23.26 16.58
N VAL A 996 54.01 23.09 17.31
CA VAL A 996 54.92 21.95 17.18
C VAL A 996 55.14 21.34 18.55
N ILE A 997 54.91 20.03 18.67
CA ILE A 997 55.22 19.25 19.87
C ILE A 997 56.52 18.49 19.59
N ALA A 998 57.55 18.79 20.37
CA ALA A 998 58.83 18.11 20.28
C ALA A 998 58.95 17.08 21.41
N ASN A 999 59.25 15.83 21.07
CA ASN A 999 59.56 14.76 22.00
C ASN A 999 60.73 13.91 21.49
N ARG A 1000 61.47 13.29 22.41
CA ARG A 1000 62.47 12.27 22.06
C ARG A 1000 61.85 10.91 22.28
N PHE A 1001 61.54 10.23 21.20
CA PHE A 1001 61.11 8.84 21.23
C PHE A 1001 62.33 7.93 21.08
N GLU A 1002 62.28 6.75 21.68
CA GLU A 1002 63.27 5.70 21.43
C GLU A 1002 63.07 5.11 20.02
N PRO A 1003 64.07 4.40 19.47
CA PRO A 1003 63.87 3.62 18.24
C PRO A 1003 62.70 2.64 18.37
N GLY A 1004 61.82 2.62 17.35
CA GLY A 1004 60.61 1.79 17.34
C GLY A 1004 59.50 2.37 16.46
N THR A 1005 58.39 1.64 16.35
CA THR A 1005 57.18 2.06 15.64
C THR A 1005 56.14 2.59 16.62
N TYR A 1006 55.56 3.74 16.31
CA TYR A 1006 54.59 4.43 17.16
C TYR A 1006 53.31 4.75 16.38
N ARG A 1007 52.17 4.67 17.07
CA ARG A 1007 50.92 5.31 16.66
C ARG A 1007 50.77 6.58 17.47
N CYS A 1008 50.57 7.71 16.81
CA CYS A 1008 50.40 8.98 17.49
C CYS A 1008 49.15 9.70 17.00
N HIS A 1009 48.40 10.29 17.92
CA HIS A 1009 47.38 11.28 17.62
C HIS A 1009 47.51 12.46 18.55
N VAL A 1010 46.99 13.60 18.13
CA VAL A 1010 46.96 14.80 18.95
C VAL A 1010 45.53 15.13 19.35
N GLU A 1011 45.35 15.42 20.63
CA GLU A 1011 44.09 15.92 21.19
C GLU A 1011 44.20 17.41 21.45
N ALA A 1012 43.18 18.18 21.08
CA ALA A 1012 43.14 19.61 21.32
C ALA A 1012 41.85 20.01 22.06
N SER A 1013 41.99 20.93 23.01
CA SER A 1013 40.88 21.46 23.80
C SER A 1013 41.06 22.95 24.05
N SER A 1014 39.95 23.63 24.31
CA SER A 1014 39.91 25.07 24.59
C SER A 1014 38.97 25.33 25.76
N ARG A 1015 39.36 26.23 26.66
CA ARG A 1015 38.56 26.59 27.83
C ARG A 1015 37.51 27.62 27.51
N LYS A 1016 37.73 28.45 26.48
CA LYS A 1016 36.81 29.54 26.10
C LYS A 1016 35.62 29.02 25.30
N HIS A 1017 35.89 28.23 24.27
CA HIS A 1017 34.86 27.55 23.45
C HIS A 1017 35.31 26.12 23.23
N PRO A 1018 34.61 25.10 23.78
CA PRO A 1018 34.93 23.70 23.56
C PRO A 1018 35.22 23.42 22.08
N LEU A 1019 36.41 22.89 21.80
CA LEU A 1019 36.73 22.35 20.49
C LEU A 1019 36.10 20.97 20.40
N VAL A 1020 35.32 20.76 19.35
CA VAL A 1020 34.67 19.48 19.09
C VAL A 1020 35.04 18.96 17.71
N ASP A 1021 35.01 17.64 17.53
CA ASP A 1021 35.14 17.03 16.21
C ASP A 1021 33.83 17.20 15.38
N ALA A 1022 33.82 16.57 14.20
CA ALA A 1022 32.68 16.59 13.28
C ALA A 1022 31.37 16.04 13.86
N PHE A 1023 31.42 15.29 14.96
CA PHE A 1023 30.28 14.70 15.65
C PHE A 1023 30.09 15.29 17.05
N GLY A 1024 30.80 16.36 17.37
CA GLY A 1024 30.65 17.06 18.64
C GLY A 1024 31.49 16.50 19.80
N ALA A 1025 32.31 15.46 19.62
CA ALA A 1025 33.13 14.91 20.68
C ALA A 1025 34.28 15.87 21.07
N SER A 1026 34.55 16.00 22.36
CA SER A 1026 35.62 16.84 22.92
C SER A 1026 36.47 16.03 23.90
N PRO A 1027 37.81 16.12 23.88
CA PRO A 1027 38.63 16.97 23.00
C PRO A 1027 38.61 16.51 21.53
N VAL A 1028 38.89 17.42 20.58
CA VAL A 1028 39.03 17.07 19.16
C VAL A 1028 40.32 16.26 18.96
N LYS A 1029 40.25 15.16 18.21
CA LYS A 1029 41.40 14.26 17.97
C LYS A 1029 41.82 14.28 16.50
N SER A 1030 43.11 14.12 16.24
CA SER A 1030 43.60 13.94 14.86
C SER A 1030 43.38 12.52 14.39
N VAL A 1031 43.52 12.31 13.08
CA VAL A 1031 43.79 10.98 12.55
C VAL A 1031 45.08 10.46 13.20
N VAL A 1032 45.10 9.15 13.50
CA VAL A 1032 46.29 8.47 14.02
C VAL A 1032 47.32 8.39 12.89
N ILE A 1033 48.55 8.82 13.15
CA ILE A 1033 49.68 8.62 12.23
C ILE A 1033 50.58 7.52 12.79
N GLU A 1034 51.04 6.64 11.90
CA GLU A 1034 52.08 5.66 12.20
C GLU A 1034 53.45 6.21 11.79
N LEU A 1035 54.45 5.99 12.64
CA LEU A 1035 55.81 6.41 12.36
C LEU A 1035 56.83 5.44 12.93
N THR A 1036 57.90 5.20 12.16
CA THR A 1036 59.02 4.36 12.58
C THR A 1036 60.24 5.23 12.80
N ILE A 1037 60.83 5.12 13.97
CA ILE A 1037 62.05 5.83 14.37
C ILE A 1037 63.20 4.85 14.28
N ALA A 1038 64.09 5.11 13.34
CA ALA A 1038 65.27 4.29 13.13
C ALA A 1038 66.25 4.40 14.33
N PRO A 1039 67.08 3.36 14.55
CA PRO A 1039 68.10 3.32 15.60
C PRO A 1039 69.12 4.46 15.60
#